data_AF-A0A926ZGB6-F1
#
_entry.id   AF-A0A926ZGB6-F1
#
_cell.length_a   1.000
_cell.length_b   1.000
_cell.length_c   1.000
_cell.angle_alpha   90.00
_cell.angle_beta   90.00
_cell.angle_gamma   90.00
#
_symmetry.space_group_name_H-M   'P 1'
#
loop_
_entity.id
_entity.type
_entity.pdbx_description
1 polymer ?
#
loop_
_entity_poly.entity_id
_entity_poly.type
_entity_poly.pdbx_seq_one_letter_code
_entity_poly.pdbx_strand_id
1 'polypeptide(L)'
;MANGDTRLTLEQIFDANYYRLNNPDLAQLSDDEALNHLLTYGFLEAGSIPSRLQFSPFVDFEYYRNNNLDISGFFDNRQLVQQFLNEGLFQGRSFSPVVDLNLYRQSYADLAGLDNNQLLEHLIDYGIYEGRIFSPLIDINYYRQNNPDLAGFDNKELFVQFLTAGINDGRSFLPLFDVNFYRANNQDLDDADYTNEQLTDHFLNIGLREGRRFSPFFDINYYRESNPDLVLAGLDNEELFNHFQTRGLDEGRRFSPFIDVNYYLANQPDLRAAGLTPRQAFDHFVNIGLNEGRRSSLIFDPVYYLENNQDLKRAGYTNRQAFEHFQISGINERRSSSVYFDPRSIEPFILESIPNLIAAPQLLENSPFRWNIPADGVLTYSFVTSASAPLYEGRESGVTELTPQIKNNIRNILQLYDNILPFDLVEVSDRPPNVGQLRFMFSNGPRDQSREGNVLAYAYYPGDPTDFTGNLAGDVHLNPNRSTIDFSTGAGSFSYEVLLHEIGHALGLRHPFEGNPPLAAGKDNDSNTVMGYSFFPGNYNGSFASTPMAYDIRALQLLYGFSSLNEGDTNYQFNVNNFFGAESNGQNGVKNTIWDTGGIDTFDFSALPPTLFGYYFNMNEGGYNTTQLALNGSTYTTSTAQGIFTTNSFGTTIGFGFTLENLVGSQGDDEILGNNISNNIAGAAGNDVITGARGADILNGGPGSDIFVLAPGDGGPNPGSTDVITDFTDGEDSIGLSAGLRFDRLRITPGTNPNDTIIQVASSGEYLAVLTGVPSFAITNADFTFV
;
A
#
# COMPACT_ATOMS: atom_id res chain seq x y z
N MET A 1 14.96 -45.26 -19.15
CA MET A 1 16.02 -46.25 -18.89
C MET A 1 15.88 -46.66 -17.43
N ALA A 2 15.99 -47.97 -17.17
CA ALA A 2 16.03 -48.65 -15.86
C ALA A 2 14.94 -48.32 -14.80
N ASN A 3 14.03 -49.29 -14.59
CA ASN A 3 13.46 -49.58 -13.26
C ASN A 3 14.60 -50.08 -12.35
N GLY A 4 15.50 -49.18 -11.96
CA GLY A 4 16.46 -49.41 -10.90
C GLY A 4 15.75 -49.29 -9.55
N ASP A 5 16.27 -49.99 -8.54
CA ASP A 5 15.86 -49.74 -7.16
C ASP A 5 16.30 -48.31 -6.80
N THR A 6 15.34 -47.39 -6.64
CA THR A 6 15.60 -45.98 -6.30
C THR A 6 15.68 -45.75 -4.79
N ARG A 7 15.60 -46.81 -3.96
CA ARG A 7 15.61 -46.68 -2.49
C ARG A 7 16.96 -46.12 -2.01
N LEU A 8 16.86 -45.11 -1.14
CA LEU A 8 18.01 -44.52 -0.45
C LEU A 8 18.64 -45.49 0.54
N THR A 9 19.95 -45.38 0.75
CA THR A 9 20.67 -46.07 1.83
C THR A 9 20.79 -45.18 3.07
N LEU A 10 21.13 -45.79 4.21
CA LEU A 10 21.38 -45.05 5.45
C LEU A 10 22.54 -44.06 5.27
N GLU A 11 23.58 -44.47 4.55
CA GLU A 11 24.77 -43.67 4.27
C GLU A 11 24.44 -42.40 3.47
N GLN A 12 23.45 -42.46 2.57
CA GLN A 12 23.05 -41.30 1.76
C GLN A 12 22.31 -40.24 2.57
N ILE A 13 21.61 -40.63 3.64
CA ILE A 13 20.92 -39.68 4.53
C ILE A 13 21.74 -39.32 5.78
N PHE A 14 22.89 -39.96 6.00
CA PHE A 14 23.74 -39.73 7.16
C PHE A 14 24.64 -38.52 6.99
N ASP A 15 24.64 -37.64 7.99
CA ASP A 15 25.54 -36.50 8.07
C ASP A 15 26.39 -36.57 9.34
N ALA A 16 27.68 -36.82 9.16
CA ALA A 16 28.62 -36.97 10.27
C ALA A 16 28.80 -35.69 11.10
N ASN A 17 28.74 -34.51 10.46
CA ASN A 17 28.86 -33.23 11.16
C ASN A 17 27.63 -32.97 12.03
N TYR A 18 26.44 -33.17 11.48
CA TYR A 18 25.18 -33.03 12.20
C TYR A 18 25.07 -34.05 13.33
N TYR A 19 25.50 -35.30 13.10
CA TYR A 19 25.50 -36.34 14.12
C TYR A 19 26.43 -35.98 15.30
N ARG A 20 27.64 -35.48 15.03
CA ARG A 20 28.56 -35.00 16.07
C ARG A 20 28.03 -33.76 16.79
N LEU A 21 27.36 -32.86 16.08
CA LEU A 21 26.79 -31.64 16.67
C LEU A 21 25.74 -31.97 17.74
N ASN A 22 24.89 -32.97 17.47
CA ASN A 22 23.87 -33.43 18.42
C ASN A 22 24.40 -34.44 19.46
N ASN A 23 25.64 -34.90 19.31
CA ASN A 23 26.30 -35.84 20.23
C ASN A 23 27.73 -35.32 20.55
N PRO A 24 27.87 -34.31 21.42
CA PRO A 24 29.15 -33.62 21.65
C PRO A 24 30.29 -34.51 22.17
N ASP A 25 29.96 -35.64 22.79
CA ASP A 25 30.92 -36.67 23.21
C ASP A 25 31.61 -37.38 22.03
N LEU A 26 31.02 -37.29 20.83
CA LEU A 26 31.53 -37.86 19.59
C LEU A 26 32.32 -36.87 18.73
N ALA A 27 32.53 -35.63 19.19
CA ALA A 27 33.11 -34.54 18.41
C ALA A 27 34.51 -34.84 17.81
N GLN A 28 35.23 -35.82 18.36
CA GLN A 28 36.57 -36.22 17.91
C GLN A 28 36.57 -37.36 16.87
N LEU A 29 35.43 -37.98 16.59
CA LEU A 29 35.33 -39.09 15.63
C LEU A 29 35.43 -38.59 14.19
N SER A 30 36.18 -39.31 13.35
CA SER A 30 36.11 -39.16 11.90
C SER A 30 34.73 -39.56 11.36
N ASP A 31 34.44 -39.23 10.10
CA ASP A 31 33.13 -39.51 9.49
C ASP A 31 32.80 -41.01 9.45
N ASP A 32 33.80 -41.85 9.12
CA ASP A 32 33.67 -43.31 9.15
C ASP A 32 33.46 -43.85 10.58
N GLU A 33 34.16 -43.28 11.57
CA GLU A 33 33.99 -43.67 12.97
C GLU A 33 32.61 -43.25 13.51
N ALA A 34 32.11 -42.09 13.10
CA ALA A 34 30.78 -41.59 13.45
C ALA A 34 29.67 -42.48 12.85
N LEU A 35 29.78 -42.87 11.58
CA LEU A 35 28.85 -43.79 10.94
C LEU A 35 28.87 -45.18 11.61
N ASN A 36 30.08 -45.72 11.87
CA ASN A 36 30.23 -46.99 12.58
C ASN A 36 29.65 -46.92 14.00
N HIS A 37 29.79 -45.78 14.68
CA HIS A 37 29.19 -45.55 15.98
C HIS A 37 27.65 -45.59 15.91
N LEU A 38 27.04 -44.89 14.94
CA LEU A 38 25.59 -44.93 14.70
C LEU A 38 25.10 -46.37 14.47
N LEU A 39 25.76 -47.10 13.56
CA LEU A 39 25.40 -48.48 13.22
C LEU A 39 25.47 -49.45 14.41
N THR A 40 26.43 -49.23 15.32
CA THR A 40 26.69 -50.10 16.46
C THR A 40 25.85 -49.74 17.68
N TYR A 41 25.72 -48.45 18.00
CA TYR A 41 25.15 -47.97 19.26
C TYR A 41 23.96 -47.02 19.08
N GLY A 42 23.86 -46.33 17.95
CA GLY A 42 22.84 -45.30 17.70
C GLY A 42 21.40 -45.81 17.67
N PHE A 43 21.21 -47.08 17.25
CA PHE A 43 19.88 -47.70 17.20
C PHE A 43 19.50 -48.51 18.44
N LEU A 44 20.31 -48.51 19.49
CA LEU A 44 19.99 -49.23 20.73
C LEU A 44 18.91 -48.48 21.52
N GLU A 45 17.83 -49.17 21.89
CA GLU A 45 16.82 -48.65 22.82
C GLU A 45 17.47 -48.42 24.20
N ALA A 46 17.85 -47.18 24.47
CA ALA A 46 18.23 -46.76 25.81
C ALA A 46 17.10 -45.88 26.36
N GLY A 47 16.57 -46.27 27.53
CA GLY A 47 15.58 -45.49 28.24
C GLY A 47 15.93 -44.00 28.26
N SER A 48 14.98 -43.20 27.78
CA SER A 48 14.92 -41.75 28.00
C SER A 48 15.99 -40.88 27.33
N ILE A 49 16.72 -41.33 26.29
CA ILE A 49 17.63 -40.45 25.53
C ILE A 49 17.17 -40.29 24.06
N PRO A 50 16.35 -39.26 23.76
CA PRO A 50 15.89 -38.88 22.41
C PRO A 50 17.00 -38.65 21.36
N SER A 51 18.20 -38.21 21.79
CA SER A 51 19.22 -37.60 20.92
C SER A 51 19.92 -38.51 19.89
N ARG A 52 19.65 -39.83 19.86
CA ARG A 52 20.46 -40.78 19.06
C ARG A 52 20.02 -40.97 17.61
N LEU A 53 18.83 -40.49 17.22
CA LEU A 53 18.35 -40.52 15.83
C LEU A 53 18.56 -39.20 15.07
N GLN A 54 19.20 -38.21 15.68
CA GLN A 54 19.54 -36.92 15.06
C GLN A 54 20.85 -37.01 14.25
N PHE A 55 20.85 -37.83 13.21
CA PHE A 55 22.01 -38.05 12.33
C PHE A 55 21.81 -37.55 10.90
N SER A 56 20.62 -37.01 10.59
CA SER A 56 20.30 -36.40 9.31
C SER A 56 19.64 -35.04 9.55
N PRO A 57 20.11 -33.95 8.94
CA PRO A 57 19.40 -32.67 9.03
C PRO A 57 18.10 -32.67 8.20
N PHE A 58 17.92 -33.61 7.28
CA PHE A 58 16.75 -33.66 6.40
C PHE A 58 15.63 -34.56 6.93
N VAL A 59 15.95 -35.53 7.79
CA VAL A 59 14.99 -36.53 8.28
C VAL A 59 14.93 -36.50 9.80
N ASP A 60 13.75 -36.22 10.34
CA ASP A 60 13.46 -36.29 11.76
C ASP A 60 12.67 -37.56 12.06
N PHE A 61 13.35 -38.56 12.62
CA PHE A 61 12.72 -39.85 12.93
C PHE A 61 11.75 -39.80 14.11
N GLU A 62 11.85 -38.82 15.00
CA GLU A 62 10.86 -38.63 16.06
C GLU A 62 9.58 -38.04 15.47
N TYR A 63 9.71 -37.03 14.61
CA TYR A 63 8.59 -36.49 13.83
C TYR A 63 7.96 -37.58 12.96
N TYR A 64 8.76 -38.37 12.24
CA TYR A 64 8.29 -39.49 11.42
C TYR A 64 7.49 -40.50 12.24
N ARG A 65 7.98 -40.89 13.43
CA ARG A 65 7.27 -41.78 14.34
C ARG A 65 5.94 -41.18 14.81
N ASN A 66 5.94 -39.91 15.22
CA ASN A 66 4.78 -39.26 15.84
C ASN A 66 3.67 -38.93 14.84
N ASN A 67 4.01 -38.62 13.59
CA ASN A 67 3.05 -38.23 12.55
C ASN A 67 2.53 -39.41 11.71
N ASN A 68 3.06 -40.62 11.92
CA ASN A 68 2.61 -41.84 11.26
C ASN A 68 2.10 -42.84 12.31
N LEU A 69 0.89 -42.58 12.82
CA LEU A 69 0.31 -43.31 13.97
C LEU A 69 0.12 -44.81 13.72
N ASP A 70 0.05 -45.25 12.46
CA ASP A 70 -0.03 -46.67 12.08
C ASP A 70 1.29 -47.43 12.32
N ILE A 71 2.41 -46.72 12.49
CA ILE A 71 3.74 -47.30 12.75
C ILE A 71 4.32 -46.90 14.12
N SER A 72 3.68 -45.98 14.85
CA SER A 72 4.22 -45.32 16.05
C SER A 72 4.40 -46.19 17.31
N GLY A 73 3.91 -47.44 17.30
CA GLY A 73 3.96 -48.36 18.45
C GLY A 73 4.57 -49.74 18.19
N PHE A 74 5.12 -49.99 17.00
CA PHE A 74 5.49 -51.35 16.57
C PHE A 74 6.97 -51.55 16.23
N PHE A 75 7.76 -50.47 16.17
CA PHE A 75 9.14 -50.53 15.66
C PHE A 75 10.15 -49.99 16.65
N ASP A 76 11.22 -50.75 16.85
CA ASP A 76 12.45 -50.24 17.46
C ASP A 76 13.13 -49.20 16.52
N ASN A 77 14.13 -48.49 17.03
CA ASN A 77 14.83 -47.44 16.27
C ASN A 77 15.40 -47.93 14.92
N ARG A 78 15.90 -49.17 14.85
CA ARG A 78 16.47 -49.73 13.61
C ARG A 78 15.36 -50.07 12.61
N GLN A 79 14.29 -50.68 13.10
CA GLN A 79 13.13 -51.01 12.28
C GLN A 79 12.44 -49.77 11.74
N LEU A 80 12.38 -48.68 12.53
CA LEU A 80 11.82 -47.40 12.08
C LEU A 80 12.61 -46.82 10.89
N VAL A 81 13.94 -46.79 10.99
CA VAL A 81 14.80 -46.30 9.89
C VAL A 81 14.67 -47.20 8.65
N GLN A 82 14.64 -48.53 8.84
CA GLN A 82 14.43 -49.45 7.73
C GLN A 82 13.05 -49.28 7.08
N GLN A 83 12.01 -49.03 7.87
CA GLN A 83 10.66 -48.84 7.35
C GLN A 83 10.57 -47.51 6.57
N PHE A 84 11.21 -46.44 7.05
CA PHE A 84 11.34 -45.19 6.30
C PHE A 84 12.03 -45.39 4.94
N LEU A 85 13.22 -46.00 4.92
CA LEU A 85 14.02 -46.19 3.70
C LEU A 85 13.37 -47.15 2.69
N ASN A 86 12.68 -48.21 3.17
CA ASN A 86 12.11 -49.22 2.28
C ASN A 86 10.72 -48.85 1.76
N GLU A 87 9.92 -48.13 2.54
CA GLU A 87 8.50 -47.94 2.27
C GLU A 87 8.04 -46.50 2.51
N GLY A 88 8.41 -45.91 3.64
CA GLY A 88 7.85 -44.64 4.10
C GLY A 88 8.08 -43.47 3.16
N LEU A 89 9.33 -43.31 2.71
CA LEU A 89 9.69 -42.24 1.79
C LEU A 89 8.97 -42.40 0.45
N PHE A 90 8.99 -43.61 -0.12
CA PHE A 90 8.28 -43.91 -1.37
C PHE A 90 6.76 -43.64 -1.26
N GLN A 91 6.15 -43.97 -0.12
CA GLN A 91 4.73 -43.70 0.16
C GLN A 91 4.41 -42.22 0.38
N GLY A 92 5.42 -41.35 0.51
CA GLY A 92 5.23 -39.91 0.74
C GLY A 92 4.78 -39.59 2.16
N ARG A 93 5.15 -40.43 3.13
CA ARG A 93 4.84 -40.20 4.55
C ARG A 93 5.62 -39.01 5.09
N SER A 94 5.00 -38.18 5.92
CA SER A 94 5.66 -37.02 6.53
C SER A 94 6.79 -37.47 7.45
N PHE A 95 8.01 -37.00 7.18
CA PHE A 95 9.25 -37.45 7.84
C PHE A 95 10.10 -36.31 8.40
N SER A 96 9.67 -35.07 8.18
CA SER A 96 10.37 -33.88 8.64
C SER A 96 9.36 -32.76 8.80
N PRO A 97 9.45 -31.93 9.85
CA PRO A 97 8.64 -30.72 9.98
C PRO A 97 9.09 -29.62 9.01
N VAL A 98 10.31 -29.71 8.48
CA VAL A 98 10.94 -28.65 7.66
C VAL A 98 11.19 -29.05 6.21
N VAL A 99 11.13 -30.33 5.85
CA VAL A 99 11.31 -30.78 4.46
C VAL A 99 9.97 -31.23 3.88
N ASP A 100 9.54 -30.56 2.80
CA ASP A 100 8.34 -30.91 2.04
C ASP A 100 8.72 -31.24 0.58
N LEU A 101 8.69 -32.53 0.23
CA LEU A 101 9.01 -33.01 -1.11
C LEU A 101 7.92 -32.71 -2.14
N ASN A 102 6.68 -32.47 -1.71
CA ASN A 102 5.61 -32.05 -2.62
C ASN A 102 5.81 -30.60 -3.03
N LEU A 103 6.10 -29.72 -2.05
CA LEU A 103 6.53 -28.35 -2.34
C LEU A 103 7.74 -28.35 -3.27
N TYR A 104 8.79 -29.12 -2.92
CA TYR A 104 10.01 -29.18 -3.72
C TYR A 104 9.73 -29.62 -5.17
N ARG A 105 8.89 -30.64 -5.37
CA ARG A 105 8.47 -31.09 -6.70
C ARG A 105 7.67 -30.03 -7.46
N GLN A 106 6.75 -29.34 -6.78
CA GLN A 106 5.85 -28.36 -7.41
C GLN A 106 6.57 -27.05 -7.76
N SER A 107 7.59 -26.66 -7.00
CA SER A 107 8.37 -25.45 -7.24
C SER A 107 9.26 -25.54 -8.49
N TYR A 108 9.58 -26.75 -8.98
CA TYR A 108 10.58 -26.95 -10.04
C TYR A 108 10.12 -27.96 -11.10
N ALA A 109 9.88 -27.46 -12.31
CA ALA A 109 9.36 -28.27 -13.42
C ALA A 109 10.26 -29.45 -13.82
N ASP A 110 11.58 -29.34 -13.64
CA ASP A 110 12.55 -30.41 -13.89
C ASP A 110 12.44 -31.57 -12.89
N LEU A 111 11.83 -31.34 -11.72
CA LEU A 111 11.66 -32.34 -10.67
C LEU A 111 10.32 -33.09 -10.75
N ALA A 112 9.39 -32.64 -11.60
CA ALA A 112 8.02 -33.15 -11.66
C ALA A 112 7.93 -34.66 -11.94
N GLY A 113 8.93 -35.25 -12.59
CA GLY A 113 8.99 -36.68 -12.93
C GLY A 113 9.69 -37.57 -11.91
N LEU A 114 10.27 -37.01 -10.84
CA LEU A 114 11.04 -37.75 -9.85
C LEU A 114 10.12 -38.37 -8.77
N ASP A 115 10.45 -39.60 -8.35
CA ASP A 115 9.82 -40.21 -7.17
C ASP A 115 10.37 -39.59 -5.86
N ASN A 116 9.74 -39.89 -4.72
CA ASN A 116 10.13 -39.29 -3.43
C ASN A 116 11.56 -39.64 -2.99
N ASN A 117 12.07 -40.83 -3.35
CA ASN A 117 13.44 -41.19 -3.00
C ASN A 117 14.43 -40.36 -3.82
N GLN A 118 14.18 -40.25 -5.12
CA GLN A 118 14.98 -39.43 -6.03
C GLN A 118 14.93 -37.94 -5.68
N LEU A 119 13.78 -37.44 -5.19
CA LEU A 119 13.64 -36.07 -4.73
C LEU A 119 14.47 -35.79 -3.49
N LEU A 120 14.44 -36.67 -2.49
CA LEU A 120 15.26 -36.49 -1.29
C LEU A 120 16.75 -36.63 -1.60
N GLU A 121 17.14 -37.60 -2.45
CA GLU A 121 18.51 -37.72 -2.95
C GLU A 121 18.96 -36.43 -3.65
N HIS A 122 18.16 -35.94 -4.59
CA HIS A 122 18.44 -34.72 -5.33
C HIS A 122 18.52 -33.49 -4.39
N LEU A 123 17.66 -33.41 -3.37
CA LEU A 123 17.71 -32.35 -2.38
C LEU A 123 19.04 -32.35 -1.61
N ILE A 124 19.46 -33.52 -1.12
CA ILE A 124 20.68 -33.69 -0.32
C ILE A 124 21.93 -33.35 -1.15
N ASP A 125 21.99 -33.85 -2.39
CA ASP A 125 23.19 -33.77 -3.22
C ASP A 125 23.31 -32.44 -3.99
N TYR A 126 22.17 -31.84 -4.39
CA TYR A 126 22.14 -30.68 -5.28
C TYR A 126 21.24 -29.55 -4.76
N GLY A 127 19.99 -29.87 -4.44
CA GLY A 127 18.94 -28.88 -4.14
C GLY A 127 19.31 -27.91 -3.04
N ILE A 128 19.86 -28.41 -1.93
CA ILE A 128 20.29 -27.56 -0.82
C ILE A 128 21.40 -26.61 -1.27
N TYR A 129 22.41 -27.09 -1.99
CA TYR A 129 23.55 -26.29 -2.46
C TYR A 129 23.17 -25.28 -3.55
N GLU A 130 22.15 -25.59 -4.35
CA GLU A 130 21.56 -24.67 -5.32
C GLU A 130 20.65 -23.62 -4.66
N GLY A 131 20.29 -23.80 -3.39
CA GLY A 131 19.40 -22.90 -2.65
C GLY A 131 17.95 -23.02 -3.12
N ARG A 132 17.55 -24.21 -3.58
CA ARG A 132 16.19 -24.48 -4.02
C ARG A 132 15.20 -24.46 -2.85
N ILE A 133 13.94 -24.12 -3.12
CA ILE A 133 12.84 -24.13 -2.15
C ILE A 133 12.40 -25.59 -1.92
N PHE A 134 12.61 -26.09 -0.71
CA PHE A 134 12.17 -27.43 -0.28
C PHE A 134 11.43 -27.41 1.06
N SER A 135 11.32 -26.23 1.68
CA SER A 135 10.81 -26.04 3.02
C SER A 135 9.74 -24.95 3.03
N PRO A 136 8.61 -25.15 3.72
CA PRO A 136 7.68 -24.07 4.01
C PRO A 136 8.18 -23.13 5.12
N LEU A 137 9.26 -23.50 5.83
CA LEU A 137 9.74 -22.84 7.04
C LEU A 137 11.03 -22.06 6.87
N ILE A 138 11.84 -22.32 5.84
CA ILE A 138 13.10 -21.60 5.61
C ILE A 138 13.32 -21.31 4.14
N ASP A 139 13.74 -20.07 3.87
CA ASP A 139 14.41 -19.68 2.63
C ASP A 139 15.89 -19.45 2.93
N ILE A 140 16.76 -20.32 2.42
CA ILE A 140 18.20 -20.29 2.71
C ILE A 140 18.86 -18.99 2.21
N ASN A 141 18.38 -18.43 1.10
CA ASN A 141 18.93 -17.19 0.56
C ASN A 141 18.54 -16.01 1.44
N TYR A 142 17.26 -15.94 1.83
CA TYR A 142 16.78 -14.94 2.78
C TYR A 142 17.50 -15.06 4.13
N TYR A 143 17.67 -16.28 4.63
CA TYR A 143 18.33 -16.54 5.91
C TYR A 143 19.76 -16.01 5.93
N ARG A 144 20.54 -16.27 4.86
CA ARG A 144 21.88 -15.71 4.69
C ARG A 144 21.86 -14.18 4.67
N GLN A 145 20.98 -13.58 3.87
CA GLN A 145 20.95 -12.14 3.64
C GLN A 145 20.58 -11.35 4.91
N ASN A 146 19.68 -11.89 5.72
CA ASN A 146 19.18 -11.22 6.92
C ASN A 146 19.98 -11.58 8.19
N ASN A 147 21.00 -12.45 8.07
CA ASN A 147 21.91 -12.80 9.15
C ASN A 147 23.37 -12.63 8.68
N PRO A 148 23.91 -11.39 8.67
CA PRO A 148 25.21 -11.09 8.10
C PRO A 148 26.38 -11.87 8.72
N ASP A 149 26.24 -12.31 9.98
CA ASP A 149 27.22 -13.16 10.67
C ASP A 149 27.34 -14.57 10.05
N LEU A 150 26.32 -15.00 9.30
CA LEU A 150 26.26 -16.29 8.61
C LEU A 150 26.67 -16.20 7.12
N ALA A 151 27.07 -15.03 6.63
CA ALA A 151 27.37 -14.83 5.20
C ALA A 151 28.46 -15.75 4.63
N GLY A 152 29.35 -16.27 5.49
CA GLY A 152 30.41 -17.20 5.11
C GLY A 152 29.99 -18.68 5.04
N PHE A 153 28.78 -19.02 5.45
CA PHE A 153 28.28 -20.41 5.51
C PHE A 153 27.77 -20.85 4.12
N ASP A 154 28.05 -22.11 3.77
CA ASP A 154 27.38 -22.74 2.65
C ASP A 154 25.89 -23.02 2.96
N ASN A 155 25.09 -23.34 1.94
CA ASN A 155 23.65 -23.53 2.13
C ASN A 155 23.29 -24.67 3.10
N LYS A 156 24.11 -25.73 3.15
CA LYS A 156 23.87 -26.86 4.04
C LYS A 156 24.24 -26.52 5.48
N GLU A 157 25.34 -25.81 5.68
CA GLU A 157 25.73 -25.25 6.97
C GLU A 157 24.66 -24.28 7.50
N LEU A 158 24.08 -23.45 6.64
CA LEU A 158 22.96 -22.57 7.00
C LEU A 158 21.73 -23.35 7.45
N PHE A 159 21.36 -24.42 6.72
CA PHE A 159 20.22 -25.26 7.10
C PHE A 159 20.45 -25.97 8.44
N VAL A 160 21.65 -26.49 8.67
CA VAL A 160 22.03 -27.05 9.97
C VAL A 160 21.97 -26.01 11.07
N GLN A 161 22.51 -24.81 10.85
CA GLN A 161 22.51 -23.75 11.85
C GLN A 161 21.09 -23.27 12.16
N PHE A 162 20.19 -23.20 11.16
CA PHE A 162 18.76 -22.95 11.35
C PHE A 162 18.14 -23.97 12.31
N LEU A 163 18.35 -25.27 12.05
CA LEU A 163 17.80 -26.36 12.86
C LEU A 163 18.32 -26.36 14.30
N THR A 164 19.61 -26.08 14.50
CA THR A 164 20.23 -26.24 15.83
C THR A 164 20.20 -24.99 16.68
N ALA A 165 20.07 -23.81 16.08
CA ALA A 165 20.16 -22.53 16.79
C ALA A 165 19.21 -21.47 16.23
N GLY A 166 19.04 -21.38 14.90
CA GLY A 166 18.33 -20.25 14.28
C GLY A 166 16.92 -20.01 14.77
N ILE A 167 16.13 -21.08 14.96
CA ILE A 167 14.77 -20.99 15.53
C ILE A 167 14.83 -20.43 16.96
N ASN A 168 15.67 -21.02 17.81
CA ASN A 168 15.79 -20.63 19.21
C ASN A 168 16.37 -19.21 19.39
N ASP A 169 17.31 -18.83 18.55
CA ASP A 169 17.90 -17.48 18.50
C ASP A 169 16.89 -16.42 18.01
N GLY A 170 15.74 -16.83 17.47
CA GLY A 170 14.72 -15.93 16.95
C GLY A 170 15.16 -15.20 15.68
N ARG A 171 16.02 -15.82 14.87
CA ARG A 171 16.57 -15.24 13.65
C ARG A 171 15.51 -15.20 12.54
N SER A 172 15.59 -14.22 11.66
CA SER A 172 14.71 -14.14 10.49
C SER A 172 15.20 -15.08 9.39
N PHE A 173 14.47 -16.16 9.13
CA PHE A 173 14.82 -17.22 8.17
C PHE A 173 13.80 -17.42 7.05
N LEU A 174 12.65 -16.75 7.11
CA LEU A 174 11.64 -16.77 6.06
C LEU A 174 10.92 -15.42 6.05
N PRO A 175 10.69 -14.78 4.89
CA PRO A 175 9.86 -13.57 4.84
C PRO A 175 8.43 -13.82 5.36
N LEU A 176 7.91 -15.00 5.09
CA LEU A 176 6.52 -15.37 5.34
C LEU A 176 6.26 -15.85 6.77
N PHE A 177 7.29 -15.92 7.64
CA PHE A 177 7.11 -16.21 9.06
C PHE A 177 8.22 -15.54 9.87
N ASP A 178 7.83 -14.70 10.83
CA ASP A 178 8.75 -14.12 11.80
C ASP A 178 8.28 -14.44 13.22
N VAL A 179 9.11 -15.16 13.98
CA VAL A 179 8.74 -15.66 15.31
C VAL A 179 8.55 -14.54 16.34
N ASN A 180 9.30 -13.44 16.22
CA ASN A 180 9.17 -12.30 17.12
C ASN A 180 7.90 -11.52 16.80
N PHE A 181 7.59 -11.34 15.51
CA PHE A 181 6.33 -10.77 15.06
C PHE A 181 5.13 -11.63 15.47
N TYR A 182 5.23 -12.95 15.33
CA TYR A 182 4.19 -13.90 15.71
C TYR A 182 3.89 -13.81 17.21
N ARG A 183 4.93 -13.76 18.05
CA ARG A 183 4.77 -13.52 19.49
C ARG A 183 4.06 -12.19 19.77
N ALA A 184 4.56 -11.10 19.20
CA ALA A 184 4.05 -9.74 19.48
C ALA A 184 2.60 -9.52 19.03
N ASN A 185 2.13 -10.24 18.01
CA ASN A 185 0.76 -10.13 17.49
C ASN A 185 -0.22 -11.15 18.08
N ASN A 186 0.23 -12.07 18.94
CA ASN A 186 -0.59 -13.11 19.54
C ASN A 186 -0.36 -13.12 21.06
N GLN A 187 -0.99 -12.16 21.74
CA GLN A 187 -0.75 -11.89 23.16
C GLN A 187 -0.98 -13.11 24.07
N ASP A 188 -1.91 -14.00 23.72
CA ASP A 188 -2.15 -15.24 24.45
C ASP A 188 -0.95 -16.20 24.44
N LEU A 189 -0.17 -16.20 23.36
CA LEU A 189 1.06 -17.00 23.24
C LEU A 189 2.23 -16.35 24.00
N ASP A 190 2.27 -15.01 24.02
CA ASP A 190 3.24 -14.25 24.81
C ASP A 190 2.98 -14.42 26.32
N ASP A 191 1.72 -14.31 26.74
CA ASP A 191 1.28 -14.54 28.12
C ASP A 191 1.56 -15.99 28.59
N ALA A 192 1.61 -16.94 27.66
CA ALA A 192 1.94 -18.34 27.92
C ALA A 192 3.45 -18.63 27.97
N ASP A 193 4.31 -17.63 27.73
CA ASP A 193 5.78 -17.72 27.76
C ASP A 193 6.34 -18.85 26.87
N TYR A 194 5.77 -19.04 25.68
CA TYR A 194 6.22 -20.07 24.74
C TYR A 194 7.65 -19.78 24.27
N THR A 195 8.49 -20.81 24.18
CA THR A 195 9.80 -20.72 23.52
C THR A 195 9.63 -20.49 22.00
N ASN A 196 10.67 -20.05 21.30
CA ASN A 196 10.60 -19.83 19.85
C ASN A 196 10.33 -21.13 19.07
N GLU A 197 10.82 -22.27 19.57
CA GLU A 197 10.51 -23.60 19.03
C GLU A 197 9.01 -23.92 19.20
N GLN A 198 8.46 -23.73 20.42
CA GLN A 198 7.02 -23.92 20.68
C GLN A 198 6.14 -22.97 19.86
N LEU A 199 6.58 -21.74 19.60
CA LEU A 199 5.86 -20.81 18.72
C LEU A 199 5.86 -21.26 17.26
N THR A 200 7.00 -21.77 16.77
CA THR A 200 7.12 -22.30 15.41
C THR A 200 6.22 -23.53 15.24
N ASP A 201 6.23 -24.44 16.22
CA ASP A 201 5.33 -25.59 16.27
C ASP A 201 3.86 -25.17 16.33
N HIS A 202 3.54 -24.17 17.15
CA HIS A 202 2.17 -23.66 17.26
C HIS A 202 1.70 -23.06 15.93
N PHE A 203 2.54 -22.28 15.24
CA PHE A 203 2.23 -21.73 13.93
C PHE A 203 1.86 -22.82 12.93
N LEU A 204 2.70 -23.85 12.80
CA LEU A 204 2.52 -24.96 11.86
C LEU A 204 1.25 -25.79 12.11
N ASN A 205 0.93 -26.02 13.38
CA ASN A 205 -0.13 -26.97 13.73
C ASN A 205 -1.49 -26.31 14.01
N ILE A 206 -1.49 -25.03 14.38
CA ILE A 206 -2.67 -24.32 14.90
C ILE A 206 -2.78 -22.94 14.27
N GLY A 207 -1.73 -22.12 14.39
CA GLY A 207 -1.76 -20.71 14.06
C GLY A 207 -2.16 -20.39 12.62
N LEU A 208 -1.66 -21.16 11.65
CA LEU A 208 -2.02 -20.99 10.25
C LEU A 208 -3.51 -21.29 10.01
N ARG A 209 -4.03 -22.40 10.57
CA ARG A 209 -5.45 -22.78 10.46
C ARG A 209 -6.38 -21.77 11.13
N GLU A 210 -5.97 -21.20 12.25
CA GLU A 210 -6.72 -20.15 12.95
C GLU A 210 -6.63 -18.79 12.24
N GLY A 211 -5.75 -18.63 11.26
CA GLY A 211 -5.56 -17.37 10.55
C GLY A 211 -4.86 -16.31 11.40
N ARG A 212 -3.99 -16.72 12.32
CA ARG A 212 -3.23 -15.79 13.18
C ARG A 212 -2.24 -14.96 12.37
N ARG A 213 -1.91 -13.75 12.84
CA ARG A 213 -0.89 -12.89 12.20
C ARG A 213 0.50 -13.39 12.53
N PHE A 214 1.26 -13.84 11.53
CA PHE A 214 2.58 -14.49 11.71
C PHE A 214 3.71 -13.92 10.85
N SER A 215 3.41 -12.96 9.99
CA SER A 215 4.41 -12.25 9.19
C SER A 215 4.08 -10.76 9.11
N PRO A 216 5.10 -9.88 9.11
CA PRO A 216 4.90 -8.47 8.77
C PRO A 216 4.65 -8.26 7.26
N PHE A 217 4.91 -9.25 6.42
CA PHE A 217 4.83 -9.14 4.96
C PHE A 217 3.60 -9.84 4.36
N PHE A 218 3.04 -10.84 5.05
CA PHE A 218 1.90 -11.63 4.55
C PHE A 218 0.78 -11.72 5.59
N ASP A 219 -0.46 -11.53 5.14
CA ASP A 219 -1.67 -11.71 5.93
C ASP A 219 -2.64 -12.68 5.23
N ILE A 220 -2.82 -13.86 5.82
CA ILE A 220 -3.67 -14.92 5.27
C ILE A 220 -5.16 -14.53 5.20
N ASN A 221 -5.65 -13.70 6.12
CA ASN A 221 -7.04 -13.25 6.10
C ASN A 221 -7.25 -12.23 5.00
N TYR A 222 -6.32 -11.27 4.85
CA TYR A 222 -6.36 -10.31 3.75
C TYR A 222 -6.23 -11.00 2.38
N TYR A 223 -5.37 -12.02 2.28
CA TYR A 223 -5.24 -12.82 1.06
C TYR A 223 -6.54 -13.57 0.73
N ARG A 224 -7.25 -14.11 1.73
CA ARG A 224 -8.56 -14.73 1.55
C ARG A 224 -9.60 -13.72 1.05
N GLU A 225 -9.69 -12.57 1.70
CA GLU A 225 -10.68 -11.52 1.41
C GLU A 225 -10.46 -10.88 0.04
N SER A 226 -9.20 -10.66 -0.33
CA SER A 226 -8.84 -9.99 -1.59
C SER A 226 -8.91 -10.91 -2.81
N ASN A 227 -9.10 -12.23 -2.62
CA ASN A 227 -9.09 -13.23 -3.69
C ASN A 227 -10.31 -14.17 -3.56
N PRO A 228 -11.54 -13.64 -3.77
CA PRO A 228 -12.78 -14.38 -3.54
C PRO A 228 -12.94 -15.60 -4.44
N ASP A 229 -12.24 -15.66 -5.59
CA ASP A 229 -12.21 -16.84 -6.45
C ASP A 229 -11.62 -18.07 -5.74
N LEU A 230 -10.61 -17.88 -4.88
CA LEU A 230 -10.01 -18.95 -4.09
C LEU A 230 -10.95 -19.44 -2.99
N VAL A 231 -11.74 -18.53 -2.41
CA VAL A 231 -12.78 -18.86 -1.42
C VAL A 231 -13.91 -19.65 -2.08
N LEU A 232 -14.33 -19.26 -3.28
CA LEU A 232 -15.32 -20.00 -4.08
C LEU A 232 -14.83 -21.39 -4.48
N ALA A 233 -13.53 -21.56 -4.69
CA ALA A 233 -12.89 -22.85 -4.91
C ALA A 233 -12.79 -23.71 -3.62
N GLY A 234 -13.12 -23.14 -2.46
CA GLY A 234 -13.22 -23.85 -1.18
C GLY A 234 -11.90 -24.07 -0.47
N LEU A 235 -10.86 -23.30 -0.80
CA LEU A 235 -9.54 -23.46 -0.19
C LEU A 235 -9.54 -23.06 1.30
N ASP A 236 -8.95 -23.89 2.14
CA ASP A 236 -8.67 -23.54 3.54
C ASP A 236 -7.38 -22.71 3.71
N ASN A 237 -7.02 -22.34 4.93
CA ASN A 237 -5.86 -21.47 5.18
C ASN A 237 -4.52 -22.11 4.81
N GLU A 238 -4.40 -23.43 4.96
CA GLU A 238 -3.16 -24.13 4.60
C GLU A 238 -3.05 -24.19 3.08
N GLU A 239 -4.15 -24.47 2.39
CA GLU A 239 -4.22 -24.47 0.93
C GLU A 239 -4.01 -23.06 0.34
N LEU A 240 -4.55 -22.02 0.98
CA LEU A 240 -4.32 -20.62 0.59
C LEU A 240 -2.86 -20.21 0.76
N PHE A 241 -2.22 -20.59 1.87
CA PHE A 241 -0.80 -20.29 2.10
C PHE A 241 0.08 -21.00 1.06
N ASN A 242 -0.19 -22.28 0.78
CA ASN A 242 0.50 -23.02 -0.27
C ASN A 242 0.24 -22.40 -1.67
N HIS A 243 -0.99 -22.01 -1.97
CA HIS A 243 -1.33 -21.32 -3.22
C HIS A 243 -0.53 -20.02 -3.36
N PHE A 244 -0.46 -19.19 -2.31
CA PHE A 244 0.34 -17.97 -2.33
C PHE A 244 1.82 -18.24 -2.63
N GLN A 245 2.42 -19.19 -1.91
CA GLN A 245 3.85 -19.53 -2.06
C GLN A 245 4.20 -20.03 -3.46
N THR A 246 3.32 -20.82 -4.08
CA THR A 246 3.61 -21.50 -5.35
C THR A 246 3.12 -20.75 -6.59
N ARG A 247 2.08 -19.90 -6.45
CA ARG A 247 1.32 -19.33 -7.57
C ARG A 247 0.95 -17.88 -7.33
N GLY A 248 0.31 -17.59 -6.19
CA GLY A 248 -0.34 -16.31 -5.92
C GLY A 248 0.62 -15.12 -5.99
N LEU A 249 1.84 -15.26 -5.48
CA LEU A 249 2.84 -14.21 -5.59
C LEU A 249 3.26 -13.96 -7.04
N ASP A 250 3.44 -15.00 -7.85
CA ASP A 250 3.79 -14.86 -9.27
C ASP A 250 2.64 -14.32 -10.12
N GLU A 251 1.40 -14.59 -9.71
CA GLU A 251 0.17 -14.04 -10.29
C GLU A 251 -0.04 -12.55 -9.93
N GLY A 252 0.75 -11.98 -9.00
CA GLY A 252 0.58 -10.60 -8.53
C GLY A 252 -0.68 -10.40 -7.68
N ARG A 253 -1.17 -11.46 -7.04
CA ARG A 253 -2.37 -11.41 -6.18
C ARG A 253 -2.12 -10.51 -4.96
N ARG A 254 -3.15 -9.83 -4.46
CA ARG A 254 -3.05 -9.00 -3.24
C ARG A 254 -3.02 -9.90 -1.99
N PHE A 255 -2.00 -9.74 -1.15
CA PHE A 255 -1.72 -10.63 0.00
C PHE A 255 -1.37 -9.92 1.32
N SER A 256 -1.24 -8.60 1.28
CA SER A 256 -1.02 -7.78 2.46
C SER A 256 -1.59 -6.38 2.23
N PRO A 257 -2.21 -5.74 3.23
CA PRO A 257 -2.59 -4.34 3.12
C PRO A 257 -1.36 -3.41 3.10
N PHE A 258 -0.20 -3.90 3.55
CA PHE A 258 1.04 -3.13 3.66
C PHE A 258 1.98 -3.32 2.48
N ILE A 259 1.72 -4.30 1.61
CA ILE A 259 2.52 -4.61 0.43
C ILE A 259 1.59 -4.93 -0.73
N ASP A 260 1.64 -4.12 -1.77
CA ASP A 260 1.06 -4.40 -3.07
C ASP A 260 2.20 -4.39 -4.10
N VAL A 261 2.54 -5.57 -4.64
CA VAL A 261 3.65 -5.73 -5.60
C VAL A 261 3.38 -5.02 -6.93
N ASN A 262 2.11 -4.88 -7.31
CA ASN A 262 1.73 -4.18 -8.53
C ASN A 262 1.86 -2.68 -8.34
N TYR A 263 1.40 -2.16 -7.18
CA TYR A 263 1.68 -0.79 -6.77
C TYR A 263 3.19 -0.53 -6.74
N TYR A 264 3.95 -1.43 -6.11
CA TYR A 264 5.40 -1.28 -6.01
C TYR A 264 6.08 -1.26 -7.38
N LEU A 265 5.68 -2.12 -8.32
CA LEU A 265 6.22 -2.08 -9.69
C LEU A 265 5.80 -0.82 -10.44
N ALA A 266 4.54 -0.38 -10.32
CA ALA A 266 4.04 0.80 -10.99
C ALA A 266 4.75 2.08 -10.51
N ASN A 267 5.03 2.16 -9.21
CA ASN A 267 5.58 3.33 -8.55
C ASN A 267 7.11 3.36 -8.51
N GLN A 268 7.79 2.35 -9.07
CA GLN A 268 9.25 2.27 -9.10
C GLN A 268 9.75 2.12 -10.54
N PRO A 269 9.97 3.25 -11.25
CA PRO A 269 10.31 3.25 -12.68
C PRO A 269 11.54 2.41 -13.03
N ASP A 270 12.54 2.36 -12.15
CA ASP A 270 13.75 1.55 -12.31
C ASP A 270 13.45 0.04 -12.31
N LEU A 271 12.59 -0.43 -11.40
CA LEU A 271 12.18 -1.83 -11.32
C LEU A 271 11.29 -2.23 -12.50
N ARG A 272 10.42 -1.33 -12.93
CA ARG A 272 9.59 -1.49 -14.14
C ARG A 272 10.46 -1.59 -15.39
N ALA A 273 11.45 -0.72 -15.54
CA ALA A 273 12.42 -0.77 -16.63
C ALA A 273 13.27 -2.05 -16.62
N ALA A 274 13.57 -2.59 -15.42
CA ALA A 274 14.24 -3.88 -15.26
C ALA A 274 13.34 -5.08 -15.61
N GLY A 275 12.02 -4.88 -15.75
CA GLY A 275 11.05 -5.91 -16.10
C GLY A 275 10.90 -6.98 -15.03
N LEU A 276 11.01 -6.61 -13.75
CA LEU A 276 10.90 -7.57 -12.66
C LEU A 276 9.51 -8.23 -12.62
N THR A 277 9.49 -9.53 -12.34
CA THR A 277 8.23 -10.24 -12.04
C THR A 277 7.69 -9.82 -10.66
N PRO A 278 6.40 -10.03 -10.37
CA PRO A 278 5.83 -9.77 -9.04
C PRO A 278 6.61 -10.41 -7.87
N ARG A 279 7.09 -11.65 -8.04
CA ARG A 279 7.95 -12.30 -7.05
C ARG A 279 9.30 -11.60 -6.88
N GLN A 280 9.96 -11.26 -7.98
CA GLN A 280 11.22 -10.50 -7.93
C GLN A 280 11.03 -9.12 -7.29
N ALA A 281 9.88 -8.48 -7.51
CA ALA A 281 9.52 -7.21 -6.89
C ALA A 281 9.32 -7.35 -5.38
N PHE A 282 8.65 -8.42 -4.92
CA PHE A 282 8.53 -8.75 -3.51
C PHE A 282 9.90 -9.02 -2.87
N ASP A 283 10.73 -9.85 -3.50
CA ASP A 283 12.07 -10.16 -3.02
C ASP A 283 12.95 -8.90 -2.97
N HIS A 284 12.84 -8.02 -3.97
CA HIS A 284 13.51 -6.73 -3.98
C HIS A 284 13.03 -5.83 -2.83
N PHE A 285 11.71 -5.67 -2.65
CA PHE A 285 11.17 -4.86 -1.57
C PHE A 285 11.63 -5.37 -0.20
N VAL A 286 11.48 -6.67 0.03
CA VAL A 286 11.82 -7.31 1.30
C VAL A 286 13.30 -7.20 1.59
N ASN A 287 14.21 -7.35 0.63
CA ASN A 287 15.65 -7.39 0.93
C ASN A 287 16.34 -6.01 0.78
N ILE A 288 15.83 -5.14 -0.09
CA ILE A 288 16.49 -3.90 -0.50
C ILE A 288 15.53 -2.72 -0.31
N GLY A 289 14.39 -2.73 -0.99
CA GLY A 289 13.50 -1.58 -1.11
C GLY A 289 13.04 -1.00 0.22
N LEU A 290 12.69 -1.85 1.19
CA LEU A 290 12.28 -1.39 2.51
C LEU A 290 13.41 -0.67 3.24
N ASN A 291 14.66 -1.15 3.12
CA ASN A 291 15.82 -0.49 3.72
C ASN A 291 16.13 0.85 3.03
N GLU A 292 15.94 0.94 1.71
CA GLU A 292 16.03 2.18 0.94
C GLU A 292 14.90 3.18 1.27
N GLY A 293 13.86 2.73 1.99
CA GLY A 293 12.70 3.56 2.33
C GLY A 293 11.67 3.64 1.20
N ARG A 294 11.77 2.74 0.19
CA ARG A 294 10.79 2.68 -0.88
C ARG A 294 9.44 2.25 -0.34
N ARG A 295 8.38 2.85 -0.89
CA ARG A 295 7.00 2.58 -0.52
C ARG A 295 6.42 1.46 -1.37
N SER A 296 5.84 0.45 -0.73
CA SER A 296 5.22 -0.71 -1.39
C SER A 296 3.70 -0.76 -1.28
N SER A 297 3.08 0.20 -0.60
CA SER A 297 1.62 0.33 -0.57
C SER A 297 1.20 1.75 -0.23
N LEU A 298 -0.08 2.03 -0.46
CA LEU A 298 -0.69 3.30 -0.09
C LEU A 298 -0.71 3.55 1.42
N ILE A 299 -0.66 2.50 2.22
CA ILE A 299 -0.95 2.57 3.65
C ILE A 299 0.28 2.93 4.48
N PHE A 300 1.49 2.61 4.00
CA PHE A 300 2.70 2.84 4.78
C PHE A 300 3.86 3.36 3.93
N ASP A 301 4.39 4.51 4.32
CA ASP A 301 5.62 5.11 3.81
C ASP A 301 6.69 5.06 4.93
N PRO A 302 7.77 4.25 4.76
CA PRO A 302 8.79 4.10 5.79
C PRO A 302 9.51 5.40 6.14
N VAL A 303 9.79 6.24 5.14
CA VAL A 303 10.52 7.50 5.32
C VAL A 303 9.64 8.48 6.08
N TYR A 304 8.41 8.70 5.60
CA TYR A 304 7.46 9.59 6.26
C TYR A 304 7.22 9.15 7.71
N TYR A 305 7.01 7.86 7.93
CA TYR A 305 6.73 7.34 9.25
C TYR A 305 7.89 7.61 10.21
N LEU A 306 9.15 7.38 9.83
CA LEU A 306 10.29 7.72 10.69
C LEU A 306 10.46 9.22 10.92
N GLU A 307 10.26 10.03 9.87
CA GLU A 307 10.40 11.48 9.97
C GLU A 307 9.35 12.12 10.89
N ASN A 308 8.12 11.60 10.88
CA ASN A 308 7.03 12.09 11.72
C ASN A 308 7.06 11.51 13.15
N ASN A 309 7.86 10.48 13.41
CA ASN A 309 7.97 9.81 14.70
C ASN A 309 9.37 9.99 15.32
N GLN A 310 9.57 11.16 15.93
CA GLN A 310 10.87 11.60 16.46
C GLN A 310 11.41 10.71 17.58
N ASP A 311 10.56 10.01 18.32
CA ASP A 311 10.95 9.00 19.31
C ASP A 311 11.65 7.81 18.67
N LEU A 312 11.10 7.27 17.57
CA LEU A 312 11.70 6.17 16.80
C LEU A 312 13.00 6.61 16.13
N LYS A 313 13.00 7.81 15.53
CA LYS A 313 14.20 8.39 14.91
C LYS A 313 15.34 8.58 15.92
N ARG A 314 15.03 9.07 17.13
CA ARG A 314 16.01 9.20 18.23
C ARG A 314 16.49 7.85 18.76
N ALA A 315 15.63 6.83 18.71
CA ALA A 315 15.99 5.46 19.04
C ALA A 315 16.82 4.76 17.94
N GLY A 316 17.05 5.43 16.80
CA GLY A 316 17.87 4.92 15.70
C GLY A 316 17.19 3.83 14.88
N TYR A 317 15.86 3.83 14.81
CA TYR A 317 15.11 2.84 14.05
C TYR A 317 15.45 2.93 12.55
N THR A 318 15.62 1.78 11.93
CA THR A 318 15.71 1.64 10.47
C THR A 318 14.31 1.68 9.84
N ASN A 319 14.24 1.88 8.51
CA ASN A 319 12.98 1.84 7.76
C ASN A 319 12.22 0.50 7.97
N ARG A 320 12.94 -0.62 8.05
CA ARG A 320 12.36 -1.93 8.38
C ARG A 320 11.76 -1.96 9.78
N GLN A 321 12.51 -1.52 10.79
CA GLN A 321 12.02 -1.50 12.16
C GLN A 321 10.80 -0.56 12.30
N ALA A 322 10.76 0.50 11.51
CA ALA A 322 9.61 1.40 11.43
C ALA A 322 8.36 0.68 10.87
N PHE A 323 8.53 -0.09 9.78
CA PHE A 323 7.48 -0.91 9.18
C PHE A 323 6.93 -1.97 10.14
N GLU A 324 7.80 -2.66 10.86
CA GLU A 324 7.41 -3.64 11.88
C GLU A 324 6.73 -2.96 13.09
N HIS A 325 7.32 -1.87 13.61
CA HIS A 325 6.73 -1.11 14.71
C HIS A 325 5.34 -0.61 14.35
N PHE A 326 5.12 -0.12 13.13
CA PHE A 326 3.81 0.37 12.75
C PHE A 326 2.74 -0.73 12.88
N GLN A 327 3.04 -1.92 12.37
CA GLN A 327 2.12 -3.06 12.43
C GLN A 327 1.86 -3.55 13.85
N ILE A 328 2.89 -3.55 14.71
CA ILE A 328 2.78 -4.04 16.10
C ILE A 328 2.11 -3.00 17.01
N SER A 329 2.55 -1.74 16.92
CA SER A 329 2.19 -0.67 17.87
C SER A 329 1.64 0.58 17.19
N GLY A 330 2.21 1.00 16.06
CA GLY A 330 1.89 2.31 15.46
C GLY A 330 0.43 2.48 15.03
N ILE A 331 -0.22 1.40 14.58
CA ILE A 331 -1.65 1.39 14.27
C ILE A 331 -2.47 1.65 15.54
N ASN A 332 -2.17 0.92 16.63
CA ASN A 332 -2.82 1.09 17.94
C ASN A 332 -2.60 2.50 18.52
N GLU A 333 -1.40 3.05 18.29
CA GLU A 333 -1.00 4.39 18.74
C GLU A 333 -1.56 5.52 17.86
N ARG A 334 -2.27 5.17 16.78
CA ARG A 334 -2.83 6.11 15.79
C ARG A 334 -1.76 7.04 15.20
N ARG A 335 -0.59 6.48 14.89
CA ARG A 335 0.49 7.21 14.21
C ARG A 335 0.17 7.32 12.73
N SER A 336 0.43 8.51 12.16
CA SER A 336 0.34 8.74 10.73
C SER A 336 1.44 7.92 10.03
N SER A 337 1.06 7.01 9.14
CA SER A 337 1.96 6.07 8.45
C SER A 337 2.40 6.52 7.07
N SER A 338 1.75 7.54 6.53
CA SER A 338 2.15 8.25 5.32
C SER A 338 1.53 9.64 5.38
N VAL A 339 1.90 10.54 4.47
CA VAL A 339 1.20 11.84 4.30
C VAL A 339 -0.32 11.62 4.08
N TYR A 340 -0.69 10.42 3.63
CA TYR A 340 -1.95 10.06 2.97
C TYR A 340 -2.81 9.12 3.82
N PHE A 341 -2.20 8.54 4.85
CA PHE A 341 -2.87 7.83 5.91
C PHE A 341 -2.48 8.44 7.25
N ASP A 342 -3.12 9.58 7.53
CA ASP A 342 -3.25 10.13 8.88
C ASP A 342 -4.64 9.72 9.40
N PRO A 343 -4.73 8.76 10.34
CA PRO A 343 -6.00 8.39 10.95
C PRO A 343 -6.78 9.61 11.43
N ARG A 344 -6.11 10.64 11.94
CA ARG A 344 -6.76 11.84 12.49
C ARG A 344 -7.36 12.75 11.41
N SER A 345 -6.97 12.54 10.16
CA SER A 345 -7.51 13.27 9.01
C SER A 345 -8.63 12.50 8.30
N ILE A 346 -8.82 11.20 8.56
CA ILE A 346 -9.83 10.36 7.87
C ILE A 346 -10.88 9.79 8.84
N GLU A 347 -10.51 9.37 10.05
CA GLU A 347 -11.44 8.91 11.09
C GLU A 347 -12.60 9.89 11.36
N PRO A 348 -12.43 11.23 11.29
CA PRO A 348 -13.54 12.15 11.48
C PRO A 348 -14.69 11.99 10.48
N PHE A 349 -14.51 11.27 9.37
CA PHE A 349 -15.56 11.00 8.37
C PHE A 349 -16.26 9.65 8.54
N ILE A 350 -15.75 8.78 9.41
CA ILE A 350 -16.31 7.43 9.61
C ILE A 350 -16.95 7.33 11.00
N LEU A 351 -18.20 6.88 11.06
CA LEU A 351 -19.02 6.90 12.29
C LEU A 351 -18.49 6.00 13.40
N GLU A 352 -17.72 4.98 13.08
CA GLU A 352 -17.18 4.05 14.06
C GLU A 352 -15.80 4.45 14.55
N SER A 353 -15.63 4.49 15.87
CA SER A 353 -14.30 4.52 16.49
C SER A 353 -13.70 3.11 16.43
N ILE A 354 -13.28 2.67 15.25
CA ILE A 354 -12.71 1.33 15.07
C ILE A 354 -11.23 1.39 15.46
N PRO A 355 -10.80 0.79 16.59
CA PRO A 355 -9.38 0.58 16.82
C PRO A 355 -8.86 -0.35 15.71
N ASN A 356 -7.79 0.04 15.03
CA ASN A 356 -7.09 -0.79 14.06
C ASN A 356 -7.85 -1.16 12.78
N LEU A 357 -8.60 -0.21 12.20
CA LEU A 357 -9.33 -0.40 10.94
C LEU A 357 -8.50 -0.99 9.78
N ILE A 358 -7.19 -0.73 9.75
CA ILE A 358 -6.26 -1.32 8.76
C ILE A 358 -5.91 -2.77 9.08
N ALA A 359 -5.67 -3.11 10.35
CA ALA A 359 -5.22 -4.44 10.76
C ALA A 359 -6.38 -5.40 11.04
N ALA A 360 -7.61 -4.88 11.06
CA ALA A 360 -8.81 -5.65 11.29
C ALA A 360 -9.99 -5.15 10.41
N PRO A 361 -9.89 -5.21 9.07
CA PRO A 361 -10.97 -4.83 8.15
C PRO A 361 -12.28 -5.60 8.41
N GLN A 362 -12.20 -6.81 8.98
CA GLN A 362 -13.36 -7.56 9.48
C GLN A 362 -14.19 -6.82 10.54
N LEU A 363 -13.65 -5.79 11.21
CA LEU A 363 -14.44 -4.96 12.12
C LEU A 363 -15.46 -4.08 11.39
N LEU A 364 -15.27 -3.83 10.09
CA LEU A 364 -16.28 -3.19 9.24
C LEU A 364 -17.38 -4.18 8.83
N GLU A 365 -17.14 -5.49 8.88
CA GLU A 365 -18.20 -6.47 8.63
C GLU A 365 -19.24 -6.30 9.73
N ASN A 366 -20.49 -6.01 9.33
CA ASN A 366 -21.62 -5.68 10.20
C ASN A 366 -21.70 -4.23 10.72
N SER A 367 -20.87 -3.30 10.20
CA SER A 367 -21.09 -1.88 10.46
C SER A 367 -22.44 -1.45 9.87
N PRO A 368 -23.35 -0.85 10.66
CA PRO A 368 -24.61 -0.34 10.11
C PRO A 368 -24.38 0.90 9.25
N PHE A 369 -23.24 1.58 9.33
CA PHE A 369 -23.03 2.86 8.65
C PHE A 369 -22.37 2.75 7.27
N ARG A 370 -22.22 1.52 6.74
CA ARG A 370 -21.77 1.24 5.38
C ARG A 370 -22.72 0.28 4.67
N TRP A 371 -22.69 0.30 3.34
CA TRP A 371 -23.32 -0.76 2.56
C TRP A 371 -22.46 -2.02 2.55
N ASN A 372 -23.03 -3.18 2.92
CA ASN A 372 -22.32 -4.45 2.86
C ASN A 372 -22.41 -5.05 1.45
N ILE A 373 -21.60 -4.51 0.54
CA ILE A 373 -21.56 -4.88 -0.87
C ILE A 373 -20.22 -5.56 -1.14
N PRO A 374 -20.20 -6.76 -1.76
CA PRO A 374 -18.95 -7.38 -2.16
C PRO A 374 -18.23 -6.54 -3.23
N ALA A 375 -16.92 -6.73 -3.37
CA ALA A 375 -16.19 -6.23 -4.54
C ALA A 375 -16.85 -6.76 -5.82
N ASP A 376 -17.01 -5.90 -6.83
CA ASP A 376 -17.77 -6.10 -8.08
C ASP A 376 -19.28 -6.30 -7.89
N GLY A 377 -19.80 -5.95 -6.71
CA GLY A 377 -21.24 -5.91 -6.44
C GLY A 377 -21.94 -4.72 -7.09
N VAL A 378 -23.23 -4.56 -6.78
CA VAL A 378 -24.04 -3.46 -7.31
C VAL A 378 -24.79 -2.77 -6.18
N LEU A 379 -24.64 -1.43 -6.08
CA LEU A 379 -25.52 -0.56 -5.31
C LEU A 379 -26.49 0.13 -6.27
N THR A 380 -27.79 -0.07 -6.05
CA THR A 380 -28.80 0.51 -6.94
C THR A 380 -29.24 1.89 -6.50
N TYR A 381 -29.51 2.79 -7.45
CA TYR A 381 -30.13 4.08 -7.17
C TYR A 381 -31.35 4.34 -8.06
N SER A 382 -32.25 5.22 -7.63
CA SER A 382 -33.44 5.56 -8.40
C SER A 382 -33.95 6.97 -8.12
N PHE A 383 -34.74 7.51 -9.04
CA PHE A 383 -35.34 8.84 -8.90
C PHE A 383 -36.83 8.71 -8.63
N VAL A 384 -37.31 9.31 -7.54
CA VAL A 384 -38.73 9.30 -7.23
C VAL A 384 -39.54 9.92 -8.38
N THR A 385 -40.61 9.24 -8.77
CA THR A 385 -41.52 9.67 -9.84
C THR A 385 -42.78 10.25 -9.27
N SER A 386 -43.51 11.00 -10.08
CA SER A 386 -44.86 11.48 -9.72
C SER A 386 -45.83 10.36 -9.31
N ALA A 387 -45.59 9.12 -9.77
CA ALA A 387 -46.41 7.95 -9.43
C ALA A 387 -45.97 7.26 -8.12
N SER A 388 -44.68 7.25 -7.81
CA SER A 388 -44.12 6.62 -6.61
C SER A 388 -44.04 7.57 -5.41
N ALA A 389 -44.03 8.89 -5.63
CA ALA A 389 -43.99 9.89 -4.56
C ALA A 389 -45.10 9.73 -3.49
N PRO A 390 -46.38 9.46 -3.83
CA PRO A 390 -47.42 9.22 -2.82
C PRO A 390 -47.25 7.94 -2.01
N LEU A 391 -46.36 7.03 -2.46
CA LEU A 391 -46.07 5.74 -1.84
C LEU A 391 -44.77 5.75 -1.02
N TYR A 392 -44.12 6.90 -0.92
CA TYR A 392 -42.91 7.05 -0.11
C TYR A 392 -43.21 6.78 1.36
N GLU A 393 -42.38 5.94 2.00
CA GLU A 393 -42.66 5.38 3.33
C GLU A 393 -42.17 6.27 4.49
N GLY A 394 -41.30 7.24 4.20
CA GLY A 394 -40.75 8.16 5.19
C GLY A 394 -41.77 9.18 5.72
N ARG A 395 -41.32 9.96 6.71
CA ARG A 395 -42.18 10.93 7.42
C ARG A 395 -42.25 12.29 6.74
N GLU A 396 -41.59 12.43 5.60
CA GLU A 396 -41.50 13.66 4.83
C GLU A 396 -42.85 14.11 4.29
N SER A 397 -42.97 15.42 4.09
CA SER A 397 -44.11 16.00 3.40
C SER A 397 -43.67 16.62 2.07
N GLY A 398 -44.59 16.69 1.11
CA GLY A 398 -44.30 17.31 -0.19
C GLY A 398 -43.30 16.53 -1.04
N VAL A 399 -43.18 15.20 -0.84
CA VAL A 399 -42.33 14.36 -1.67
C VAL A 399 -42.75 14.48 -3.13
N THR A 400 -41.81 14.86 -4.00
CA THR A 400 -42.07 15.07 -5.43
C THR A 400 -40.86 14.70 -6.29
N GLU A 401 -41.12 14.51 -7.58
CA GLU A 401 -40.12 14.14 -8.58
C GLU A 401 -39.14 15.29 -8.89
N LEU A 402 -37.86 14.93 -9.02
CA LEU A 402 -36.80 15.86 -9.43
C LEU A 402 -36.91 16.26 -10.90
N THR A 403 -36.40 17.45 -11.24
CA THR A 403 -36.36 17.90 -12.64
C THR A 403 -35.32 17.08 -13.44
N PRO A 404 -35.47 16.96 -14.78
CA PRO A 404 -34.51 16.22 -15.60
C PRO A 404 -33.06 16.70 -15.46
N GLN A 405 -32.85 18.01 -15.30
CA GLN A 405 -31.50 18.58 -15.15
C GLN A 405 -30.86 18.16 -13.82
N ILE A 406 -31.62 18.17 -12.73
CA ILE A 406 -31.12 17.71 -11.41
C ILE A 406 -30.78 16.22 -11.47
N LYS A 407 -31.63 15.40 -12.11
CA LYS A 407 -31.34 13.97 -12.32
C LYS A 407 -30.02 13.77 -13.08
N ASN A 408 -29.75 14.57 -14.11
CA ASN A 408 -28.49 14.50 -14.85
C ASN A 408 -27.28 14.92 -14.00
N ASN A 409 -27.39 15.96 -13.18
CA ASN A 409 -26.32 16.34 -12.26
C ASN A 409 -26.02 15.21 -11.26
N ILE A 410 -27.05 14.58 -10.69
CA ILE A 410 -26.89 13.43 -9.77
C ILE A 410 -26.23 12.25 -10.48
N ARG A 411 -26.62 11.91 -11.73
CA ARG A 411 -25.95 10.85 -12.52
C ARG A 411 -24.48 11.14 -12.73
N ASN A 412 -24.12 12.37 -13.07
CA ASN A 412 -22.73 12.76 -13.26
C ASN A 412 -21.94 12.61 -11.95
N ILE A 413 -22.52 13.00 -10.81
CA ILE A 413 -21.89 12.83 -9.50
C ILE A 413 -21.74 11.35 -9.14
N LEU A 414 -22.78 10.53 -9.35
CA LEU A 414 -22.70 9.10 -9.08
C LEU A 414 -21.64 8.45 -9.95
N GLN A 415 -21.44 8.85 -11.20
CA GLN A 415 -20.32 8.36 -12.02
C GLN A 415 -18.95 8.69 -11.41
N LEU A 416 -18.79 9.85 -10.76
CA LEU A 416 -17.54 10.19 -10.08
C LEU A 416 -17.27 9.28 -8.88
N TYR A 417 -18.31 8.91 -8.12
CA TYR A 417 -18.20 7.95 -7.02
C TYR A 417 -17.99 6.51 -7.53
N ASP A 418 -18.67 6.12 -8.62
CA ASP A 418 -18.54 4.83 -9.28
C ASP A 418 -17.08 4.55 -9.68
N ASN A 419 -16.39 5.55 -10.23
CA ASN A 419 -14.98 5.46 -10.65
C ASN A 419 -13.97 5.21 -9.52
N ILE A 420 -14.34 5.44 -8.24
CA ILE A 420 -13.42 5.32 -7.10
C ILE A 420 -13.81 4.19 -6.14
N LEU A 421 -14.97 3.57 -6.34
CA LEU A 421 -15.52 2.50 -5.50
C LEU A 421 -15.31 1.13 -6.16
N PRO A 422 -15.22 0.03 -5.38
CA PRO A 422 -15.01 -1.31 -5.91
C PRO A 422 -16.32 -2.02 -6.29
N PHE A 423 -17.39 -1.28 -6.53
CA PHE A 423 -18.71 -1.81 -6.92
C PHE A 423 -19.44 -0.79 -7.78
N ASP A 424 -20.39 -1.27 -8.58
CA ASP A 424 -21.10 -0.44 -9.55
C ASP A 424 -22.28 0.31 -8.92
N LEU A 425 -22.48 1.56 -9.32
CA LEU A 425 -23.66 2.37 -9.02
C LEU A 425 -24.65 2.34 -10.20
N VAL A 426 -25.75 1.61 -10.06
CA VAL A 426 -26.67 1.33 -11.19
C VAL A 426 -28.04 1.96 -11.01
N GLU A 427 -28.49 2.74 -12.00
CA GLU A 427 -29.84 3.30 -12.01
C GLU A 427 -30.89 2.20 -12.26
N VAL A 428 -31.90 2.15 -11.39
CA VAL A 428 -33.10 1.31 -11.55
C VAL A 428 -34.36 2.16 -11.57
N SER A 429 -35.47 1.58 -12.06
CA SER A 429 -36.77 2.26 -12.05
C SER A 429 -37.32 2.37 -10.63
N ASP A 430 -37.77 3.57 -10.22
CA ASP A 430 -38.44 3.77 -8.93
C ASP A 430 -39.92 3.34 -8.99
N ARG A 431 -40.19 2.05 -8.77
CA ARG A 431 -41.55 1.49 -8.82
C ARG A 431 -41.80 0.52 -7.65
N PRO A 432 -42.37 1.00 -6.53
CA PRO A 432 -42.63 0.17 -5.35
C PRO A 432 -43.32 -1.16 -5.67
N PRO A 433 -42.87 -2.28 -5.07
CA PRO A 433 -41.83 -2.37 -4.05
C PRO A 433 -40.39 -2.35 -4.59
N ASN A 434 -40.19 -2.34 -5.92
CA ASN A 434 -38.87 -2.36 -6.55
C ASN A 434 -38.36 -0.92 -6.73
N VAL A 435 -37.54 -0.46 -5.80
CA VAL A 435 -36.91 0.87 -5.81
C VAL A 435 -35.39 0.70 -5.68
N GLY A 436 -34.63 1.75 -5.99
CA GLY A 436 -33.19 1.74 -5.72
C GLY A 436 -32.93 1.78 -4.22
N GLN A 437 -31.76 1.30 -3.80
CA GLN A 437 -31.28 1.43 -2.42
C GLN A 437 -31.00 2.88 -2.05
N LEU A 438 -30.53 3.69 -3.00
CA LEU A 438 -30.48 5.15 -2.88
C LEU A 438 -31.64 5.76 -3.65
N ARG A 439 -32.47 6.59 -3.02
CA ARG A 439 -33.56 7.30 -3.73
C ARG A 439 -33.42 8.79 -3.62
N PHE A 440 -33.60 9.48 -4.74
CA PHE A 440 -33.46 10.93 -4.83
C PHE A 440 -34.81 11.60 -5.08
N MET A 441 -35.14 12.61 -4.26
CA MET A 441 -36.43 13.29 -4.32
C MET A 441 -36.38 14.74 -3.82
N PHE A 442 -37.41 15.51 -4.20
CA PHE A 442 -37.71 16.74 -3.47
C PHE A 442 -38.56 16.42 -2.24
N SER A 443 -38.37 17.15 -1.14
CA SER A 443 -39.30 17.16 0.00
C SER A 443 -39.29 18.50 0.74
N ASN A 444 -40.31 18.76 1.55
CA ASN A 444 -40.34 19.91 2.47
C ASN A 444 -39.65 19.60 3.81
N GLY A 445 -38.95 18.46 3.92
CA GLY A 445 -38.36 17.93 5.16
C GLY A 445 -39.31 17.10 6.02
N PRO A 446 -38.81 16.60 7.18
CA PRO A 446 -39.57 15.72 8.07
C PRO A 446 -40.81 16.43 8.65
N ARG A 447 -41.96 15.75 8.73
CA ARG A 447 -43.24 16.31 9.25
C ARG A 447 -43.13 17.01 10.61
N ASP A 448 -42.23 16.54 11.47
CA ASP A 448 -42.08 17.01 12.86
C ASP A 448 -41.05 18.15 12.97
N GLN A 449 -40.28 18.37 11.89
CA GLN A 449 -39.30 19.43 11.72
C GLN A 449 -39.69 20.32 10.54
N SER A 450 -40.99 20.59 10.35
CA SER A 450 -41.49 21.58 9.40
C SER A 450 -41.07 22.99 9.81
N ARG A 451 -39.76 23.25 9.85
CA ARG A 451 -39.19 24.58 9.70
C ARG A 451 -39.19 24.80 8.20
N GLU A 452 -40.30 25.33 7.72
CA GLU A 452 -40.35 26.10 6.48
C GLU A 452 -39.05 26.93 6.37
N GLY A 453 -38.10 26.44 5.55
CA GLY A 453 -36.93 27.21 5.14
C GLY A 453 -35.65 27.15 5.98
N ASN A 454 -35.32 26.09 6.75
CA ASN A 454 -33.97 25.99 7.39
C ASN A 454 -33.04 24.84 6.94
N VAL A 455 -33.55 23.73 6.37
CA VAL A 455 -32.71 22.66 5.77
C VAL A 455 -32.59 22.87 4.25
N LEU A 456 -31.38 22.72 3.67
CA LEU A 456 -31.13 22.86 2.22
C LEU A 456 -31.34 21.53 1.49
N ALA A 457 -30.66 20.50 1.98
CA ALA A 457 -30.84 19.10 1.64
C ALA A 457 -30.41 18.27 2.87
N TYR A 458 -30.67 16.97 2.82
CA TYR A 458 -30.15 15.99 3.78
C TYR A 458 -30.22 14.59 3.16
N ALA A 459 -29.44 13.66 3.70
CA ALA A 459 -29.52 12.24 3.36
C ALA A 459 -29.59 11.36 4.61
N TYR A 460 -30.13 10.15 4.41
CA TYR A 460 -30.08 9.08 5.40
C TYR A 460 -28.82 8.24 5.20
N TYR A 461 -28.15 7.87 6.29
CA TYR A 461 -27.02 6.93 6.26
C TYR A 461 -27.45 5.50 5.84
N PRO A 462 -26.53 4.62 5.41
CA PRO A 462 -26.82 3.22 5.08
C PRO A 462 -27.53 2.42 6.18
N GLY A 463 -27.35 2.78 7.46
CA GLY A 463 -28.03 2.18 8.61
C GLY A 463 -28.35 3.25 9.64
N ASP A 464 -29.16 4.21 9.18
CA ASP A 464 -29.62 5.31 10.01
C ASP A 464 -30.47 4.77 11.19
N PRO A 465 -30.09 5.04 12.46
CA PRO A 465 -30.83 4.58 13.63
C PRO A 465 -32.22 5.22 13.76
N THR A 466 -32.51 6.26 12.98
CA THR A 466 -33.82 6.92 12.89
C THR A 466 -34.69 6.36 11.77
N ASP A 467 -34.20 5.41 10.98
CA ASP A 467 -35.00 4.66 10.02
C ASP A 467 -35.85 3.59 10.73
N PHE A 468 -37.02 4.01 11.21
CA PHE A 468 -38.00 3.11 11.85
C PHE A 468 -38.71 2.17 10.86
N THR A 469 -38.52 2.37 9.54
CA THR A 469 -39.16 1.56 8.50
C THR A 469 -38.23 0.49 7.93
N GLY A 470 -36.91 0.71 8.04
CA GLY A 470 -35.87 -0.11 7.42
C GLY A 470 -35.70 0.12 5.91
N ASN A 471 -36.38 1.15 5.35
CA ASN A 471 -36.48 1.42 3.92
C ASN A 471 -36.10 2.87 3.54
N LEU A 472 -35.51 3.65 4.44
CA LEU A 472 -35.07 5.04 4.20
C LEU A 472 -33.56 5.16 4.01
N ALA A 473 -32.80 4.12 4.38
CA ALA A 473 -31.35 4.10 4.25
C ALA A 473 -30.89 4.56 2.86
N GLY A 474 -30.00 5.56 2.81
CA GLY A 474 -29.47 6.11 1.55
C GLY A 474 -30.36 7.13 0.82
N ASP A 475 -31.57 7.40 1.30
CA ASP A 475 -32.47 8.35 0.63
C ASP A 475 -31.98 9.80 0.79
N VAL A 476 -32.01 10.55 -0.31
CA VAL A 476 -31.54 11.94 -0.42
C VAL A 476 -32.72 12.87 -0.72
N HIS A 477 -32.87 13.87 0.14
CA HIS A 477 -33.97 14.84 0.11
C HIS A 477 -33.45 16.24 -0.21
N LEU A 478 -33.94 16.79 -1.32
CA LEU A 478 -33.63 18.15 -1.75
C LEU A 478 -34.78 19.09 -1.39
N ASN A 479 -34.51 20.30 -0.90
CA ASN A 479 -35.55 21.28 -0.65
C ASN A 479 -35.88 22.08 -1.93
N PRO A 480 -37.11 22.00 -2.48
CA PRO A 480 -37.47 22.72 -3.71
C PRO A 480 -37.72 24.22 -3.49
N ASN A 481 -37.86 24.70 -2.24
CA ASN A 481 -38.40 26.02 -1.91
C ASN A 481 -37.34 26.96 -1.29
N ARG A 482 -36.25 27.23 -2.01
CA ARG A 482 -35.15 28.09 -1.54
C ARG A 482 -34.68 29.06 -2.60
N SER A 483 -34.71 30.36 -2.28
CA SER A 483 -34.24 31.42 -3.18
C SER A 483 -32.71 31.47 -3.32
N THR A 484 -31.96 30.73 -2.51
CA THR A 484 -30.50 30.76 -2.42
C THR A 484 -29.81 29.53 -3.01
N ILE A 485 -30.56 28.54 -3.50
CA ILE A 485 -30.00 27.30 -4.05
C ILE A 485 -30.76 26.90 -5.32
N ASP A 486 -30.02 26.37 -6.30
CA ASP A 486 -30.58 25.84 -7.53
C ASP A 486 -29.80 24.59 -7.93
N PHE A 487 -30.32 23.42 -7.54
CA PHE A 487 -29.71 22.12 -7.82
C PHE A 487 -29.62 21.78 -9.33
N SER A 488 -30.22 22.59 -10.20
CA SER A 488 -30.06 22.43 -11.65
C SER A 488 -28.75 23.04 -12.18
N THR A 489 -28.09 23.88 -11.39
CA THR A 489 -26.75 24.41 -11.72
C THR A 489 -25.71 23.28 -11.73
N GLY A 490 -24.79 23.33 -12.69
CA GLY A 490 -23.79 22.29 -12.93
C GLY A 490 -22.58 22.35 -12.01
N ALA A 491 -21.56 21.56 -12.35
CA ALA A 491 -20.32 21.44 -11.58
C ALA A 491 -19.64 22.79 -11.31
N GLY A 492 -19.03 22.91 -10.13
CA GLY A 492 -18.41 24.15 -9.65
C GLY A 492 -19.38 25.16 -9.05
N SER A 493 -20.67 24.78 -8.90
CA SER A 493 -21.65 25.58 -8.17
C SER A 493 -21.80 25.10 -6.72
N PHE A 494 -22.19 26.02 -5.83
CA PHE A 494 -22.56 25.69 -4.45
C PHE A 494 -23.62 24.57 -4.39
N SER A 495 -24.60 24.58 -5.30
CA SER A 495 -25.68 23.58 -5.27
C SER A 495 -25.21 22.21 -5.72
N TYR A 496 -24.23 22.15 -6.61
CA TYR A 496 -23.61 20.90 -7.05
C TYR A 496 -22.71 20.30 -5.95
N GLU A 497 -21.98 21.13 -5.21
CA GLU A 497 -21.22 20.70 -4.03
C GLU A 497 -22.13 20.16 -2.91
N VAL A 498 -23.30 20.78 -2.69
CA VAL A 498 -24.32 20.21 -1.79
C VAL A 498 -24.78 18.83 -2.28
N LEU A 499 -24.97 18.61 -3.59
CA LEU A 499 -25.32 17.27 -4.09
C LEU A 499 -24.20 16.24 -3.83
N LEU A 500 -22.93 16.63 -4.03
CA LEU A 500 -21.77 15.80 -3.69
C LEU A 500 -21.77 15.41 -2.22
N HIS A 501 -22.04 16.38 -1.33
CA HIS A 501 -22.13 16.22 0.12
C HIS A 501 -23.22 15.23 0.53
N GLU A 502 -24.45 15.41 0.05
CA GLU A 502 -25.56 14.51 0.43
C GLU A 502 -25.36 13.07 -0.07
N ILE A 503 -24.75 12.90 -1.25
CA ILE A 503 -24.40 11.57 -1.76
C ILE A 503 -23.29 10.95 -0.89
N GLY A 504 -22.33 11.74 -0.41
CA GLY A 504 -21.34 11.29 0.56
C GLY A 504 -21.96 10.71 1.84
N HIS A 505 -23.00 11.37 2.39
CA HIS A 505 -23.79 10.84 3.51
C HIS A 505 -24.52 9.54 3.17
N ALA A 506 -25.16 9.47 1.99
CA ALA A 506 -25.85 8.26 1.52
C ALA A 506 -24.89 7.07 1.31
N LEU A 507 -23.61 7.35 1.10
CA LEU A 507 -22.52 6.37 1.04
C LEU A 507 -21.83 6.13 2.40
N GLY A 508 -22.23 6.81 3.48
CA GLY A 508 -21.76 6.52 4.84
C GLY A 508 -20.73 7.51 5.41
N LEU A 509 -20.38 8.59 4.70
CA LEU A 509 -19.49 9.63 5.25
C LEU A 509 -20.26 10.55 6.20
N ARG A 510 -19.71 10.87 7.37
CA ARG A 510 -20.25 11.90 8.26
C ARG A 510 -19.56 13.25 8.10
N HIS A 511 -20.11 14.28 8.74
CA HIS A 511 -19.44 15.56 8.83
C HIS A 511 -18.13 15.47 9.64
N PRO A 512 -17.05 16.13 9.19
CA PRO A 512 -15.75 16.10 9.86
C PRO A 512 -15.75 16.76 11.25
N PHE A 513 -16.67 17.70 11.50
CA PHE A 513 -16.80 18.39 12.79
C PHE A 513 -17.64 17.62 13.81
N GLU A 514 -18.36 16.58 13.39
CA GLU A 514 -19.10 15.67 14.28
C GLU A 514 -18.22 14.51 14.77
N GLY A 515 -17.01 14.37 14.19
CA GLY A 515 -16.02 13.40 14.62
C GLY A 515 -15.50 13.63 16.03
N ASN A 516 -14.98 12.56 16.64
CA ASN A 516 -14.34 12.62 17.96
C ASN A 516 -12.96 11.91 17.95
N PRO A 517 -11.85 12.67 17.87
CA PRO A 517 -11.80 14.13 17.75
C PRO A 517 -12.31 14.62 16.39
N PRO A 518 -12.78 15.88 16.28
CA PRO A 518 -13.15 16.45 14.99
C PRO A 518 -11.91 16.66 14.13
N LEU A 519 -12.10 16.77 12.81
CA LEU A 519 -11.03 17.18 11.91
C LEU A 519 -10.42 18.50 12.36
N ALA A 520 -9.10 18.62 12.25
CA ALA A 520 -8.42 19.87 12.57
C ALA A 520 -9.01 21.03 11.75
N ALA A 521 -9.32 22.16 12.40
CA ALA A 521 -10.02 23.28 11.75
C ALA A 521 -9.31 23.82 10.50
N GLY A 522 -7.97 23.79 10.46
CA GLY A 522 -7.17 24.15 9.28
C GLY A 522 -7.27 23.17 8.10
N LYS A 523 -7.91 22.01 8.29
CA LYS A 523 -8.15 20.98 7.27
C LYS A 523 -9.64 20.87 6.88
N ASP A 524 -10.57 21.39 7.69
CA ASP A 524 -12.02 21.37 7.42
C ASP A 524 -12.41 22.45 6.40
N ASN A 525 -12.06 22.21 5.13
CA ASN A 525 -12.39 23.06 3.99
C ASN A 525 -12.62 22.24 2.72
N ASP A 526 -13.29 22.86 1.76
CA ASP A 526 -13.70 22.33 0.45
C ASP A 526 -12.54 22.06 -0.52
N SER A 527 -11.30 22.45 -0.20
CA SER A 527 -10.14 21.93 -0.93
C SER A 527 -9.75 20.51 -0.50
N ASN A 528 -10.16 20.09 0.71
CA ASN A 528 -9.89 18.77 1.28
C ASN A 528 -11.12 17.85 1.25
N THR A 529 -12.31 18.38 1.56
CA THR A 529 -13.55 17.60 1.73
C THR A 529 -14.80 18.43 1.42
N VAL A 530 -15.77 17.83 0.72
CA VAL A 530 -17.13 18.41 0.56
C VAL A 530 -18.02 18.17 1.77
N MET A 531 -17.61 17.34 2.74
CA MET A 531 -18.42 16.98 3.90
C MET A 531 -18.40 18.04 5.01
N GLY A 532 -17.58 19.09 4.89
CA GLY A 532 -17.51 20.22 5.83
C GLY A 532 -18.67 21.21 5.68
N TYR A 533 -18.78 22.20 6.59
CA TYR A 533 -19.71 23.34 6.46
C TYR A 533 -19.02 24.67 6.21
N SER A 534 -17.69 24.66 6.12
CA SER A 534 -16.89 25.85 5.93
C SER A 534 -17.15 26.54 4.60
N PHE A 535 -17.58 25.82 3.55
CA PHE A 535 -17.88 26.36 2.22
C PHE A 535 -19.23 27.10 2.11
N PHE A 536 -20.06 27.09 3.16
CA PHE A 536 -21.37 27.73 3.10
C PHE A 536 -21.26 29.25 2.88
N PRO A 537 -22.11 29.86 2.03
CA PRO A 537 -22.10 31.28 1.76
C PRO A 537 -22.12 32.13 3.04
N GLY A 538 -21.20 33.09 3.12
CA GLY A 538 -20.98 33.94 4.29
C GLY A 538 -19.82 33.51 5.17
N ASN A 539 -19.42 32.24 5.10
CA ASN A 539 -18.25 31.70 5.81
C ASN A 539 -17.04 31.48 4.88
N TYR A 540 -17.22 31.58 3.56
CA TYR A 540 -16.23 31.27 2.53
C TYR A 540 -16.32 32.23 1.33
N ASN A 541 -15.19 32.46 0.66
CA ASN A 541 -15.08 33.40 -0.45
C ASN A 541 -14.41 32.84 -1.73
N GLY A 542 -14.16 31.54 -1.83
CA GLY A 542 -13.59 30.92 -3.03
C GLY A 542 -14.59 30.08 -3.83
N SER A 543 -14.08 29.27 -4.77
CA SER A 543 -14.85 28.48 -5.73
C SER A 543 -15.25 27.12 -5.18
N PHE A 544 -16.31 26.52 -5.73
CA PHE A 544 -16.90 25.28 -5.22
C PHE A 544 -16.35 24.01 -5.91
N ALA A 545 -16.50 22.88 -5.23
CA ALA A 545 -16.09 21.57 -5.71
C ALA A 545 -16.97 21.04 -6.86
N SER A 546 -16.32 20.39 -7.81
CA SER A 546 -16.95 19.67 -8.93
C SER A 546 -16.83 18.15 -8.80
N THR A 547 -16.01 17.68 -7.86
CA THR A 547 -15.77 16.26 -7.57
C THR A 547 -15.82 16.02 -6.06
N PRO A 548 -15.93 14.76 -5.61
CA PRO A 548 -15.49 14.41 -4.26
C PRO A 548 -14.03 14.85 -4.11
N MET A 549 -13.65 15.36 -2.93
CA MET A 549 -12.30 15.85 -2.68
C MET A 549 -11.43 14.75 -2.05
N ALA A 550 -10.11 14.96 -2.02
CA ALA A 550 -9.15 13.91 -1.67
C ALA A 550 -9.46 13.17 -0.34
N TYR A 551 -10.00 13.85 0.68
CA TYR A 551 -10.34 13.21 1.95
C TYR A 551 -11.62 12.38 1.84
N ASP A 552 -12.59 12.83 1.04
CA ASP A 552 -13.84 12.11 0.79
C ASP A 552 -13.55 10.78 0.06
N ILE A 553 -12.73 10.85 -0.99
CA ILE A 553 -12.27 9.69 -1.75
C ILE A 553 -11.58 8.70 -0.80
N ARG A 554 -10.61 9.17 -0.01
CA ARG A 554 -9.86 8.30 0.89
C ARG A 554 -10.71 7.68 1.99
N ALA A 555 -11.66 8.42 2.54
CA ALA A 555 -12.59 7.90 3.54
C ALA A 555 -13.48 6.80 2.96
N LEU A 556 -13.99 6.98 1.73
CA LEU A 556 -14.76 5.95 1.04
C LEU A 556 -13.93 4.72 0.69
N GLN A 557 -12.70 4.91 0.24
CA GLN A 557 -11.80 3.80 -0.03
C GLN A 557 -11.43 3.01 1.23
N LEU A 558 -11.44 3.66 2.40
CA LEU A 558 -11.26 2.98 3.68
C LEU A 558 -12.51 2.19 4.09
N LEU A 559 -13.72 2.65 3.74
CA LEU A 559 -14.98 1.95 4.02
C LEU A 559 -15.24 0.76 3.09
N TYR A 560 -14.88 0.90 1.82
CA TYR A 560 -15.32 0.01 0.76
C TYR A 560 -14.17 -0.71 0.04
N GLY A 561 -12.94 -0.17 0.07
CA GLY A 561 -11.90 -0.51 -0.88
C GLY A 561 -11.97 0.38 -2.14
N PHE A 562 -11.20 0.04 -3.17
CA PHE A 562 -11.16 0.80 -4.42
C PHE A 562 -11.04 -0.13 -5.64
N SER A 563 -11.57 0.31 -6.78
CA SER A 563 -11.36 -0.30 -8.10
C SER A 563 -10.15 0.33 -8.79
N SER A 564 -9.60 -0.39 -9.76
CA SER A 564 -8.58 0.18 -10.66
C SER A 564 -9.21 1.22 -11.59
N LEU A 565 -8.54 2.37 -11.74
CA LEU A 565 -8.93 3.47 -12.61
C LEU A 565 -7.71 3.92 -13.42
N ASN A 566 -7.84 3.98 -14.75
CA ASN A 566 -6.83 4.52 -15.67
C ASN A 566 -5.43 3.86 -15.60
N GLU A 567 -5.31 2.55 -15.33
CA GLU A 567 -4.04 1.82 -15.10
C GLU A 567 -2.92 1.88 -16.18
N GLY A 568 -3.14 2.58 -17.30
CA GLY A 568 -2.12 2.82 -18.32
C GLY A 568 -1.82 4.31 -18.45
N ASP A 569 -0.73 4.64 -19.16
CA ASP A 569 -0.26 6.01 -19.33
C ASP A 569 -1.36 7.00 -19.74
N THR A 570 -1.68 7.93 -18.84
CA THR A 570 -2.76 8.91 -19.04
C THR A 570 -2.20 10.32 -19.17
N ASN A 571 -2.60 11.03 -20.23
CA ASN A 571 -2.30 12.45 -20.40
C ASN A 571 -3.51 13.32 -20.03
N TYR A 572 -3.41 13.99 -18.88
CA TYR A 572 -4.40 14.94 -18.37
C TYR A 572 -4.12 16.34 -18.91
N GLN A 573 -4.88 16.74 -19.92
CA GLN A 573 -4.70 18.05 -20.57
C GLN A 573 -5.50 19.15 -19.88
N PHE A 574 -4.83 20.24 -19.53
CA PHE A 574 -5.41 21.42 -18.91
C PHE A 574 -5.42 22.60 -19.88
N ASN A 575 -6.57 23.27 -19.95
CA ASN A 575 -6.77 24.49 -20.71
C ASN A 575 -7.61 25.47 -19.89
N VAL A 576 -7.79 26.67 -20.44
CA VAL A 576 -8.51 27.75 -19.76
C VAL A 576 -9.91 27.34 -19.27
N ASN A 577 -10.61 26.47 -20.00
CA ASN A 577 -11.98 26.07 -19.67
C ASN A 577 -12.07 25.06 -18.52
N ASN A 578 -11.18 24.06 -18.45
CA ASN A 578 -11.23 23.05 -17.38
C ASN A 578 -10.41 23.43 -16.14
N PHE A 579 -9.45 24.35 -16.27
CA PHE A 579 -8.67 24.86 -15.15
C PHE A 579 -9.37 26.01 -14.43
N PHE A 580 -9.88 27.00 -15.19
CA PHE A 580 -10.58 28.16 -14.61
C PHE A 580 -12.12 28.01 -14.60
N GLY A 581 -12.70 27.06 -15.35
CA GLY A 581 -14.15 26.92 -15.45
C GLY A 581 -14.83 28.06 -16.22
N ALA A 582 -16.17 28.05 -16.21
CA ALA A 582 -16.96 29.20 -16.67
C ALA A 582 -17.00 30.27 -15.56
N GLU A 583 -16.83 31.54 -15.91
CA GLU A 583 -16.94 32.64 -14.92
C GLU A 583 -18.28 32.61 -14.19
N SER A 584 -18.25 32.43 -12.87
CA SER A 584 -19.44 32.51 -12.02
C SER A 584 -19.27 33.57 -10.94
N ASN A 585 -20.03 34.66 -11.02
CA ASN A 585 -20.16 35.68 -9.98
C ASN A 585 -18.83 36.30 -9.48
N GLY A 586 -17.81 36.40 -10.34
CA GLY A 586 -16.49 36.97 -9.99
C GLY A 586 -15.57 36.01 -9.25
N GLN A 587 -15.93 34.72 -9.16
CA GLN A 587 -15.03 33.63 -8.78
C GLN A 587 -14.44 33.03 -10.06
N ASN A 588 -13.11 32.95 -10.11
CA ASN A 588 -12.38 32.30 -11.19
C ASN A 588 -11.93 30.94 -10.67
N GLY A 589 -12.32 29.85 -11.34
CA GLY A 589 -11.83 28.51 -11.03
C GLY A 589 -12.88 27.48 -10.64
N VAL A 590 -12.46 26.23 -10.67
CA VAL A 590 -13.17 25.07 -10.12
C VAL A 590 -12.25 24.29 -9.18
N LYS A 591 -12.83 23.58 -8.23
CA LYS A 591 -12.09 22.63 -7.38
C LYS A 591 -12.36 21.19 -7.84
N ASN A 592 -11.29 20.48 -8.14
CA ASN A 592 -11.34 19.10 -8.60
C ASN A 592 -10.34 18.24 -7.82
N THR A 593 -10.59 16.94 -7.76
CA THR A 593 -9.59 15.94 -7.43
C THR A 593 -9.48 14.96 -8.60
N ILE A 594 -8.26 14.72 -9.06
CA ILE A 594 -7.94 13.66 -10.04
C ILE A 594 -7.36 12.48 -9.28
N TRP A 595 -7.81 11.28 -9.59
CA TRP A 595 -7.30 10.04 -9.03
C TRP A 595 -7.00 9.06 -10.15
N ASP A 596 -5.91 8.33 -10.01
CA ASP A 596 -5.39 7.34 -10.96
C ASP A 596 -4.75 6.21 -10.16
N THR A 597 -4.70 5.01 -10.73
CA THR A 597 -4.19 3.80 -10.07
C THR A 597 -2.94 3.22 -10.72
N GLY A 598 -2.50 3.72 -11.88
CA GLY A 598 -1.22 3.33 -12.44
C GLY A 598 -1.00 3.78 -13.87
N GLY A 599 0.24 3.67 -14.34
CA GLY A 599 0.64 4.16 -15.65
C GLY A 599 1.93 4.96 -15.53
N ILE A 600 2.27 5.68 -16.60
CA ILE A 600 3.16 6.83 -16.57
C ILE A 600 2.31 8.03 -16.96
N ASP A 601 1.91 8.81 -15.97
CA ASP A 601 0.90 9.84 -16.14
C ASP A 601 1.52 11.21 -16.33
N THR A 602 0.83 12.05 -17.09
CA THR A 602 1.28 13.40 -17.44
C THR A 602 0.20 14.41 -17.15
N PHE A 603 0.54 15.44 -16.38
CA PHE A 603 -0.26 16.66 -16.32
C PHE A 603 0.30 17.67 -17.31
N ASP A 604 -0.50 18.02 -18.32
CA ASP A 604 -0.10 18.90 -19.42
C ASP A 604 -0.83 20.24 -19.30
N PHE A 605 -0.13 21.24 -18.78
CA PHE A 605 -0.61 22.62 -18.60
C PHE A 605 -0.22 23.55 -19.77
N SER A 606 0.38 23.02 -20.84
CA SER A 606 0.95 23.82 -21.94
C SER A 606 -0.05 24.73 -22.68
N ALA A 607 -1.35 24.47 -22.55
CA ALA A 607 -2.40 25.31 -23.12
C ALA A 607 -2.86 26.45 -22.20
N LEU A 608 -2.27 26.62 -21.01
CA LEU A 608 -2.56 27.71 -20.09
C LEU A 608 -1.71 28.95 -20.41
N PRO A 609 -2.32 30.15 -20.51
CA PRO A 609 -1.59 31.38 -20.82
C PRO A 609 -0.83 31.93 -19.60
N PRO A 610 0.15 32.83 -19.78
CA PRO A 610 0.80 33.49 -18.66
C PRO A 610 -0.18 34.25 -17.76
N THR A 611 0.06 34.23 -16.45
CA THR A 611 -0.65 35.05 -15.45
C THR A 611 0.30 36.00 -14.75
N LEU A 612 -0.23 36.98 -14.00
CA LEU A 612 0.59 38.04 -13.39
C LEU A 612 1.59 37.53 -12.34
N PHE A 613 1.27 36.44 -11.65
CA PHE A 613 2.08 35.88 -10.56
C PHE A 613 2.44 34.41 -10.78
N GLY A 614 2.07 33.85 -11.93
CA GLY A 614 2.41 32.48 -12.26
C GLY A 614 1.49 31.40 -11.69
N TYR A 615 1.88 30.16 -11.95
CA TYR A 615 1.21 28.96 -11.47
C TYR A 615 2.02 28.24 -10.40
N TYR A 616 1.31 27.53 -9.52
CA TYR A 616 1.90 26.63 -8.56
C TYR A 616 1.45 25.21 -8.89
N PHE A 617 2.40 24.35 -9.19
CA PHE A 617 2.17 22.95 -9.52
C PHE A 617 2.91 22.04 -8.54
N ASN A 618 2.16 21.11 -7.96
CA ASN A 618 2.69 20.18 -6.97
C ASN A 618 2.26 18.76 -7.36
N MET A 619 3.26 17.96 -7.74
CA MET A 619 3.11 16.60 -8.24
C MET A 619 2.97 15.55 -7.13
N ASN A 620 3.06 15.96 -5.86
CA ASN A 620 2.83 15.05 -4.74
C ASN A 620 1.32 14.74 -4.65
N GLU A 621 0.95 13.51 -4.29
CA GLU A 621 -0.44 13.24 -3.89
C GLU A 621 -0.89 14.14 -2.73
N GLY A 622 -2.16 14.54 -2.74
CA GLY A 622 -2.69 15.64 -1.93
C GLY A 622 -2.20 17.03 -2.33
N GLY A 623 -1.25 17.13 -3.28
CA GLY A 623 -0.71 18.36 -3.83
C GLY A 623 -1.75 19.10 -4.67
N TYR A 624 -1.62 20.43 -4.68
CA TYR A 624 -2.53 21.33 -5.37
C TYR A 624 -1.88 21.91 -6.61
N ASN A 625 -2.64 21.96 -7.71
CA ASN A 625 -2.26 22.58 -8.96
C ASN A 625 -3.20 23.76 -9.21
N THR A 626 -2.67 24.99 -9.10
CA THR A 626 -3.46 26.24 -9.06
C THR A 626 -2.61 27.43 -9.52
N THR A 627 -3.12 28.67 -9.41
CA THR A 627 -2.29 29.87 -9.58
C THR A 627 -1.66 30.29 -8.26
N GLN A 628 -0.52 30.99 -8.30
CA GLN A 628 0.17 31.48 -7.10
C GLN A 628 -0.74 32.34 -6.21
N LEU A 629 -1.63 33.13 -6.81
CA LEU A 629 -2.61 33.94 -6.07
C LEU A 629 -3.73 33.13 -5.45
N ALA A 630 -4.12 32.02 -6.08
CA ALA A 630 -5.19 31.16 -5.59
C ALA A 630 -4.69 30.22 -4.50
N LEU A 631 -3.40 29.90 -4.46
CA LEU A 631 -2.77 29.16 -3.37
C LEU A 631 -2.93 29.94 -2.05
N ASN A 632 -3.69 29.39 -1.11
CA ASN A 632 -4.11 30.07 0.14
C ASN A 632 -4.82 31.44 -0.08
N GLY A 633 -5.38 31.67 -1.28
CA GLY A 633 -6.01 32.94 -1.67
C GLY A 633 -7.39 33.19 -1.08
N SER A 634 -8.01 32.16 -0.49
CA SER A 634 -9.34 32.23 0.10
C SER A 634 -9.31 32.05 1.60
N THR A 635 -10.31 32.60 2.28
CA THR A 635 -10.46 32.48 3.72
C THR A 635 -11.76 31.79 4.08
N TYR A 636 -11.74 31.10 5.22
CA TYR A 636 -12.93 30.47 5.76
C TYR A 636 -12.97 30.46 7.28
N THR A 637 -14.16 30.19 7.83
CA THR A 637 -14.38 29.96 9.27
C THR A 637 -14.97 28.59 9.51
N THR A 638 -14.70 28.00 10.68
CA THR A 638 -15.22 26.67 11.06
C THR A 638 -16.19 26.78 12.24
N SER A 639 -17.01 25.74 12.44
CA SER A 639 -17.86 25.60 13.62
C SER A 639 -17.09 25.13 14.85
N THR A 640 -15.94 24.47 14.66
CA THR A 640 -15.17 23.79 15.72
C THR A 640 -14.11 24.67 16.36
N ALA A 641 -13.65 25.73 15.68
CA ALA A 641 -12.62 26.63 16.18
C ALA A 641 -12.88 28.09 15.84
N GLN A 642 -12.56 28.98 16.78
CA GLN A 642 -12.57 30.42 16.53
C GLN A 642 -11.31 30.83 15.76
N GLY A 643 -11.49 31.48 14.61
CA GLY A 643 -10.40 31.97 13.79
C GLY A 643 -10.80 32.10 12.32
N ILE A 644 -9.96 32.82 11.57
CA ILE A 644 -10.01 32.83 10.11
C ILE A 644 -8.87 31.94 9.64
N PHE A 645 -9.20 30.95 8.82
CA PHE A 645 -8.25 30.02 8.20
C PHE A 645 -8.13 30.35 6.71
N THR A 646 -7.06 29.86 6.07
CA THR A 646 -6.82 30.03 4.64
C THR A 646 -6.92 28.71 3.92
N THR A 647 -7.41 28.75 2.69
CA THR A 647 -7.44 27.61 1.75
C THR A 647 -7.30 28.13 0.33
N ASN A 648 -7.17 27.22 -0.62
CA ASN A 648 -7.08 27.57 -2.03
C ASN A 648 -8.42 28.12 -2.54
N SER A 649 -8.35 29.15 -3.39
CA SER A 649 -9.54 29.73 -4.03
C SER A 649 -10.11 28.82 -5.12
N PHE A 650 -9.26 28.05 -5.80
CA PHE A 650 -9.60 27.01 -6.76
C PHE A 650 -8.36 26.15 -7.02
N GLY A 651 -8.50 25.07 -7.79
CA GLY A 651 -7.37 24.26 -8.24
C GLY A 651 -7.73 22.79 -8.37
N THR A 652 -6.80 22.03 -8.93
CA THR A 652 -6.91 20.57 -9.05
C THR A 652 -5.98 19.91 -8.04
N THR A 653 -6.55 19.09 -7.17
CA THR A 653 -5.84 18.27 -6.19
C THR A 653 -5.51 16.92 -6.80
N ILE A 654 -4.32 16.40 -6.52
CA ILE A 654 -3.97 15.00 -6.80
C ILE A 654 -4.52 14.13 -5.66
N GLY A 655 -5.34 13.13 -6.00
CA GLY A 655 -5.97 12.24 -5.04
C GLY A 655 -4.94 11.38 -4.30
N PHE A 656 -5.28 10.93 -3.09
CA PHE A 656 -4.37 10.09 -2.32
C PHE A 656 -4.13 8.74 -3.00
N GLY A 657 -2.86 8.37 -3.08
CA GLY A 657 -2.37 7.19 -3.77
C GLY A 657 -2.24 7.26 -5.28
N PHE A 658 -2.52 8.43 -5.88
CA PHE A 658 -2.14 8.70 -7.26
C PHE A 658 -0.70 9.23 -7.30
N THR A 659 0.17 8.54 -8.03
CA THR A 659 1.53 8.98 -8.31
C THR A 659 1.61 9.54 -9.73
N LEU A 660 2.07 10.78 -9.84
CA LEU A 660 2.21 11.50 -11.11
C LEU A 660 3.69 11.54 -11.52
N GLU A 661 4.02 11.01 -12.69
CA GLU A 661 5.41 10.92 -13.16
C GLU A 661 5.87 12.17 -13.91
N ASN A 662 4.99 12.76 -14.72
CA ASN A 662 5.39 13.82 -15.64
C ASN A 662 4.54 15.08 -15.50
N LEU A 663 5.16 16.23 -15.75
CA LEU A 663 4.48 17.51 -15.81
C LEU A 663 5.04 18.39 -16.93
N VAL A 664 4.14 19.01 -17.69
CA VAL A 664 4.46 20.10 -18.62
C VAL A 664 3.80 21.37 -18.09
N GLY A 665 4.60 22.39 -17.84
CA GLY A 665 4.19 23.70 -17.33
C GLY A 665 3.35 24.50 -18.32
N SER A 666 3.00 25.70 -17.90
CA SER A 666 2.15 26.66 -18.59
C SER A 666 2.94 27.44 -19.66
N GLN A 667 2.41 28.59 -20.07
CA GLN A 667 3.13 29.53 -20.94
C GLN A 667 3.60 30.77 -20.19
N GLY A 668 3.56 30.77 -18.85
CA GLY A 668 4.16 31.81 -18.02
C GLY A 668 4.90 31.21 -16.84
N ASP A 669 5.43 32.10 -15.99
CA ASP A 669 6.26 31.74 -14.84
C ASP A 669 5.58 30.72 -13.91
N ASP A 670 6.17 29.54 -13.74
CA ASP A 670 5.63 28.47 -12.90
C ASP A 670 6.55 28.14 -11.72
N GLU A 671 5.96 27.76 -10.58
CA GLU A 671 6.66 27.06 -9.50
C GLU A 671 6.22 25.59 -9.51
N ILE A 672 7.15 24.70 -9.86
CA ILE A 672 6.92 23.27 -10.04
C ILE A 672 7.67 22.50 -8.96
N LEU A 673 6.92 21.75 -8.15
CA LEU A 673 7.44 20.82 -7.16
C LEU A 673 7.14 19.38 -7.58
N GLY A 674 8.20 18.65 -7.94
CA GLY A 674 8.21 17.21 -8.14
C GLY A 674 7.89 16.42 -6.86
N ASN A 675 7.80 15.11 -7.00
CA ASN A 675 7.57 14.18 -5.90
C ASN A 675 8.82 13.31 -5.67
N ASN A 676 8.73 12.27 -4.84
CA ASN A 676 9.91 11.48 -4.46
C ASN A 676 10.19 10.29 -5.40
N ILE A 677 9.61 10.27 -6.60
CA ILE A 677 9.94 9.31 -7.65
C ILE A 677 10.65 10.05 -8.80
N SER A 678 11.25 9.30 -9.72
CA SER A 678 11.84 9.91 -10.92
C SER A 678 10.78 10.60 -11.78
N ASN A 679 10.90 11.91 -11.93
CA ASN A 679 9.98 12.73 -12.70
C ASN A 679 10.57 13.18 -14.05
N ASN A 680 9.68 13.47 -15.01
CA ASN A 680 10.04 14.23 -16.21
C ASN A 680 9.27 15.55 -16.22
N ILE A 681 9.98 16.65 -15.97
CA ILE A 681 9.39 17.98 -15.76
C ILE A 681 9.91 18.93 -16.84
N ALA A 682 8.98 19.55 -17.57
CA ALA A 682 9.27 20.65 -18.48
C ALA A 682 8.54 21.93 -18.01
N GLY A 683 9.27 23.00 -17.69
CA GLY A 683 8.72 24.31 -17.33
C GLY A 683 7.95 24.96 -18.48
N ALA A 684 8.40 24.70 -19.70
CA ALA A 684 7.87 25.24 -20.95
C ALA A 684 8.30 26.70 -21.17
N ALA A 685 7.41 27.68 -21.17
CA ALA A 685 7.81 29.08 -21.42
C ALA A 685 7.47 29.92 -20.20
N GLY A 686 8.37 30.81 -19.80
CA GLY A 686 8.23 31.52 -18.52
C GLY A 686 9.57 31.53 -17.80
N ASN A 687 9.65 32.23 -16.68
CA ASN A 687 10.78 32.07 -15.76
C ASN A 687 10.36 31.10 -14.66
N ASP A 688 10.73 29.84 -14.81
CA ASP A 688 10.17 28.76 -14.01
C ASP A 688 11.10 28.38 -12.85
N VAL A 689 10.53 27.98 -11.72
CA VAL A 689 11.24 27.43 -10.56
C VAL A 689 10.91 25.96 -10.45
N ILE A 690 11.88 25.09 -10.74
CA ILE A 690 11.69 23.65 -10.84
C ILE A 690 12.47 22.96 -9.72
N THR A 691 11.75 22.23 -8.87
CA THR A 691 12.34 21.33 -7.85
C THR A 691 12.00 19.90 -8.22
N GLY A 692 12.99 19.08 -8.58
CA GLY A 692 12.78 17.64 -8.83
C GLY A 692 12.41 16.87 -7.56
N ALA A 693 12.99 17.28 -6.42
CA ALA A 693 12.95 16.59 -5.14
C ALA A 693 13.77 15.30 -5.16
N ARG A 694 13.26 14.17 -4.66
CA ARG A 694 14.02 12.91 -4.69
C ARG A 694 13.69 12.15 -5.96
N GLY A 695 14.71 11.59 -6.58
CA GLY A 695 14.51 10.83 -7.79
C GLY A 695 15.77 10.85 -8.62
N ALA A 696 15.65 10.35 -9.85
CA ALA A 696 16.61 10.67 -10.90
C ALA A 696 15.80 11.42 -11.94
N ASP A 697 15.67 12.73 -11.76
CA ASP A 697 14.70 13.52 -12.49
C ASP A 697 15.27 14.02 -13.83
N ILE A 698 14.41 14.18 -14.83
CA ILE A 698 14.74 14.86 -16.07
C ILE A 698 14.06 16.22 -16.03
N LEU A 699 14.87 17.27 -15.97
CA LEU A 699 14.42 18.64 -15.81
C LEU A 699 14.74 19.44 -17.07
N ASN A 700 13.74 20.15 -17.58
CA ASN A 700 13.84 21.06 -18.71
C ASN A 700 13.18 22.40 -18.32
N GLY A 701 13.93 23.49 -18.38
CA GLY A 701 13.39 24.83 -18.09
C GLY A 701 12.54 25.32 -19.26
N GLY A 702 13.09 25.24 -20.46
CA GLY A 702 12.53 25.79 -21.68
C GLY A 702 12.97 27.24 -21.89
N PRO A 703 12.23 28.05 -22.69
CA PRO A 703 12.59 29.45 -22.88
C PRO A 703 12.25 30.34 -21.68
N GLY A 704 13.27 30.95 -21.10
CA GLY A 704 13.17 31.96 -20.04
C GLY A 704 14.38 31.89 -19.13
N SER A 705 14.35 32.62 -18.01
CA SER A 705 15.39 32.56 -16.99
C SER A 705 14.95 31.64 -15.85
N ASP A 706 15.32 30.37 -15.93
CA ASP A 706 14.78 29.32 -15.08
C ASP A 706 15.67 29.03 -13.86
N ILE A 707 15.08 28.49 -12.80
CA ILE A 707 15.76 28.12 -11.56
C ILE A 707 15.55 26.63 -11.28
N PHE A 708 16.62 25.84 -11.35
CA PHE A 708 16.63 24.43 -10.95
C PHE A 708 17.08 24.31 -9.49
N VAL A 709 16.17 23.93 -8.60
CA VAL A 709 16.40 23.90 -7.15
C VAL A 709 16.98 22.56 -6.71
N LEU A 710 18.08 22.61 -5.96
CA LEU A 710 18.76 21.45 -5.38
C LEU A 710 18.84 21.57 -3.84
N ALA A 711 18.59 20.45 -3.16
CA ALA A 711 18.74 20.29 -1.72
C ALA A 711 19.61 19.06 -1.38
N PRO A 712 20.25 19.02 -0.20
CA PRO A 712 20.88 17.79 0.28
C PRO A 712 19.81 16.71 0.53
N GLY A 713 20.01 15.53 -0.03
CA GLY A 713 19.08 14.40 0.06
C GLY A 713 18.15 14.24 -1.15
N ASP A 714 18.21 15.15 -2.13
CA ASP A 714 17.49 15.04 -3.41
C ASP A 714 18.14 13.96 -4.30
N GLY A 715 19.47 13.89 -4.28
CA GLY A 715 20.25 12.95 -5.07
C GLY A 715 20.64 11.68 -4.30
N GLY A 716 21.73 11.04 -4.73
CA GLY A 716 22.20 9.81 -4.08
C GLY A 716 23.69 9.49 -4.22
N PRO A 717 24.13 8.33 -3.72
CA PRO A 717 25.55 7.99 -3.63
C PRO A 717 26.18 7.65 -4.98
N ASN A 718 25.37 7.46 -6.03
CA ASN A 718 25.80 6.97 -7.33
C ASN A 718 25.29 7.88 -8.46
N PRO A 719 25.98 7.94 -9.62
CA PRO A 719 25.54 8.76 -10.75
C PRO A 719 24.15 8.43 -11.31
N GLY A 720 23.64 7.20 -11.11
CA GLY A 720 22.32 6.79 -11.59
C GLY A 720 21.13 7.36 -10.81
N SER A 721 21.38 8.01 -9.66
CA SER A 721 20.37 8.66 -8.82
C SER A 721 20.57 10.19 -8.83
N THR A 722 20.92 10.74 -9.99
CA THR A 722 21.27 12.15 -10.15
C THR A 722 20.30 12.77 -11.12
N ASP A 723 19.85 13.99 -10.84
CA ASP A 723 19.00 14.72 -11.77
C ASP A 723 19.77 15.09 -13.04
N VAL A 724 19.05 15.18 -14.14
CA VAL A 724 19.56 15.55 -15.44
C VAL A 724 18.86 16.81 -15.89
N ILE A 725 19.58 17.93 -15.86
CA ILE A 725 19.11 19.21 -16.38
C ILE A 725 19.54 19.32 -17.84
N THR A 726 18.54 19.38 -18.73
CA THR A 726 18.71 19.10 -20.15
C THR A 726 19.05 20.32 -21.01
N ASP A 727 18.74 21.52 -20.55
CA ASP A 727 18.79 22.76 -21.35
C ASP A 727 19.32 23.99 -20.62
N PHE A 728 20.04 23.79 -19.51
CA PHE A 728 20.65 24.89 -18.74
C PHE A 728 21.48 25.83 -19.61
N THR A 729 21.15 27.12 -19.57
CA THR A 729 21.79 28.20 -20.32
C THR A 729 22.58 29.11 -19.38
N ASP A 730 23.91 28.99 -19.44
CA ASP A 730 24.84 29.83 -18.68
C ASP A 730 24.60 31.33 -18.91
N GLY A 731 24.42 32.08 -17.81
CA GLY A 731 24.12 33.51 -17.80
C GLY A 731 22.64 33.88 -18.00
N GLU A 732 21.75 32.89 -18.18
CA GLU A 732 20.30 33.06 -18.23
C GLU A 732 19.62 32.30 -17.08
N ASP A 733 19.92 31.00 -16.97
CA ASP A 733 19.38 30.13 -15.92
C ASP A 733 20.20 30.18 -14.62
N SER A 734 19.63 29.64 -13.55
CA SER A 734 20.27 29.55 -12.25
C SER A 734 20.00 28.23 -11.55
N ILE A 735 20.90 27.86 -10.64
CA ILE A 735 20.78 26.72 -9.75
C ILE A 735 20.40 27.23 -8.36
N GLY A 736 19.19 26.91 -7.93
CA GLY A 736 18.67 27.23 -6.63
C GLY A 736 19.27 26.34 -5.54
N LEU A 737 19.73 26.92 -4.44
CA LEU A 737 20.27 26.20 -3.28
C LEU A 737 19.32 26.32 -2.10
N SER A 738 18.69 25.20 -1.73
CA SER A 738 17.72 25.13 -0.63
C SER A 738 18.23 24.30 0.56
N ALA A 739 17.43 24.20 1.63
CA ALA A 739 17.72 23.40 2.83
C ALA A 739 19.13 23.59 3.45
N GLY A 740 19.70 24.80 3.32
CA GLY A 740 21.01 25.15 3.86
C GLY A 740 22.21 24.70 3.03
N LEU A 741 21.99 24.19 1.81
CA LEU A 741 23.03 23.99 0.81
C LEU A 741 23.66 25.33 0.42
N ARG A 742 24.96 25.30 0.08
CA ARG A 742 25.74 26.50 -0.27
C ARG A 742 26.78 26.15 -1.33
N PHE A 743 27.10 27.11 -2.20
CA PHE A 743 28.08 26.92 -3.26
C PHE A 743 29.44 26.42 -2.76
N ASP A 744 29.93 26.93 -1.63
CA ASP A 744 31.21 26.53 -1.03
C ASP A 744 31.22 25.09 -0.49
N ARG A 745 30.06 24.42 -0.47
CA ARG A 745 29.89 23.01 -0.11
C ARG A 745 29.70 22.11 -1.32
N LEU A 746 29.76 22.65 -2.53
CA LEU A 746 29.61 21.89 -3.76
C LEU A 746 30.96 21.52 -4.36
N ARG A 747 30.98 20.36 -5.01
CA ARG A 747 32.05 19.94 -5.90
C ARG A 747 31.49 19.91 -7.31
N ILE A 748 32.09 20.72 -8.18
CA ILE A 748 31.68 20.87 -9.58
C ILE A 748 32.79 20.27 -10.45
N THR A 749 32.45 19.24 -11.22
CA THR A 749 33.42 18.46 -12.01
C THR A 749 32.89 18.11 -13.39
N PRO A 750 33.77 17.87 -14.38
CA PRO A 750 33.34 17.35 -15.69
C PRO A 750 32.66 15.98 -15.57
N GLY A 751 31.64 15.75 -16.40
CA GLY A 751 31.03 14.45 -16.59
C GLY A 751 31.89 13.47 -17.39
N THR A 752 31.33 12.29 -17.68
CA THR A 752 31.93 11.32 -18.63
C THR A 752 32.07 11.92 -20.02
N ASN A 753 31.09 12.69 -20.45
CA ASN A 753 31.22 13.66 -21.53
C ASN A 753 31.82 14.96 -20.94
N PRO A 754 32.96 15.46 -21.45
CA PRO A 754 33.61 16.66 -20.92
C PRO A 754 32.78 17.95 -21.05
N ASN A 755 31.75 17.94 -21.90
CA ASN A 755 30.81 19.03 -22.05
C ASN A 755 29.65 18.96 -21.06
N ASP A 756 29.57 17.94 -20.20
CA ASP A 756 28.56 17.87 -19.14
C ASP A 756 29.20 18.25 -17.79
N THR A 757 28.39 18.78 -16.88
CA THR A 757 28.83 19.16 -15.52
C THR A 757 28.14 18.32 -14.48
N ILE A 758 28.91 17.70 -13.58
CA ILE A 758 28.40 17.01 -12.39
C ILE A 758 28.51 17.96 -11.18
N ILE A 759 27.42 18.05 -10.41
CA ILE A 759 27.34 18.79 -9.15
C ILE A 759 27.14 17.80 -8.01
N GLN A 760 28.03 17.86 -7.01
CA GLN A 760 28.00 16.98 -5.84
C GLN A 760 28.07 17.76 -4.53
N VAL A 761 27.51 17.19 -3.47
CA VAL A 761 27.80 17.65 -2.10
C VAL A 761 29.20 17.21 -1.70
N ALA A 762 30.10 18.17 -1.43
CA ALA A 762 31.52 17.88 -1.21
C ALA A 762 31.80 17.01 0.02
N SER A 763 30.96 17.09 1.06
CA SER A 763 31.16 16.34 2.31
C SER A 763 30.67 14.89 2.25
N SER A 764 29.57 14.62 1.55
CA SER A 764 28.97 13.29 1.45
C SER A 764 29.38 12.56 0.16
N GLY A 765 29.74 13.28 -0.89
CA GLY A 765 29.95 12.72 -2.23
C GLY A 765 28.64 12.44 -2.97
N GLU A 766 27.51 12.86 -2.41
CA GLU A 766 26.18 12.76 -3.02
C GLU A 766 26.15 13.50 -4.36
N TYR A 767 25.64 12.85 -5.39
CA TYR A 767 25.44 13.42 -6.72
C TYR A 767 24.07 14.07 -6.75
N LEU A 768 24.02 15.39 -7.00
CA LEU A 768 22.77 16.16 -7.03
C LEU A 768 22.25 16.31 -8.46
N ALA A 769 23.07 16.85 -9.37
CA ALA A 769 22.64 17.15 -10.73
C ALA A 769 23.76 16.94 -11.76
N VAL A 770 23.34 16.65 -12.99
CA VAL A 770 24.13 16.69 -14.22
C VAL A 770 23.54 17.76 -15.14
N LEU A 771 24.33 18.76 -15.50
CA LEU A 771 23.98 19.71 -16.57
C LEU A 771 24.49 19.16 -17.89
N THR A 772 23.59 18.84 -18.82
CA THR A 772 23.99 18.30 -20.13
C THR A 772 24.41 19.41 -21.08
N GLY A 773 25.54 19.24 -21.78
CA GLY A 773 26.03 20.21 -22.76
C GLY A 773 26.63 21.49 -22.19
N VAL A 774 26.66 21.66 -20.86
CA VAL A 774 27.31 22.77 -20.17
C VAL A 774 28.63 22.31 -19.52
N PRO A 775 29.80 22.83 -19.95
CA PRO A 775 31.08 22.39 -19.42
C PRO A 775 31.36 22.99 -18.03
N SER A 776 32.00 22.22 -17.15
CA SER A 776 32.14 22.56 -15.72
C SER A 776 32.96 23.81 -15.42
N PHE A 777 33.71 24.35 -16.39
CA PHE A 777 34.45 25.61 -16.23
C PHE A 777 33.58 26.85 -16.47
N ALA A 778 32.41 26.68 -17.10
CA ALA A 778 31.43 27.75 -17.29
C ALA A 778 30.66 28.02 -15.98
N ILE A 779 30.44 26.97 -15.19
CA ILE A 779 29.70 27.06 -13.93
C ILE A 779 30.55 27.67 -12.81
N THR A 780 30.10 28.80 -12.30
CA THR A 780 30.71 29.61 -11.23
C THR A 780 29.68 29.93 -10.15
N ASN A 781 30.09 30.66 -9.10
CA ASN A 781 29.15 31.12 -8.07
C ASN A 781 28.09 32.09 -8.59
N ALA A 782 28.22 32.65 -9.81
CA ALA A 782 27.21 33.53 -10.39
C ALA A 782 25.95 32.77 -10.82
N ASP A 783 26.09 31.48 -11.12
CA ASP A 783 25.02 30.61 -11.62
C ASP A 783 24.19 30.00 -10.48
N PHE A 784 24.44 30.40 -9.24
CA PHE A 784 23.76 29.88 -8.06
C PHE A 784 23.04 30.99 -7.32
N THR A 785 21.82 30.70 -6.89
CA THR A 785 21.00 31.58 -6.08
C THR A 785 20.47 30.85 -4.83
N PHE A 786 20.12 31.60 -3.80
CA PHE A 786 19.42 31.05 -2.63
C PHE A 786 17.91 31.15 -2.85
N VAL A 787 17.19 30.09 -2.48
CA VAL A 787 15.73 29.98 -2.62
C VAL A 787 15.09 29.77 -1.26
#